data_AF-A0A4Z0BSP3-F1
#
_entry.id   AF-A0A4Z0BSP3-F1
#
_cell.length_a   1.000
_cell.length_b   1.000
_cell.length_c   1.000
_cell.angle_alpha   90.00
_cell.angle_beta   90.00
_cell.angle_gamma   90.00
#
_symmetry.space_group_name_H-M   'P 1'
#
loop_
_entity.id
_entity.type
_entity.pdbx_description
1 polymer ?
#
loop_
_entity_poly.entity_id
_entity_poly.type
_entity_poly.pdbx_seq_one_letter_code
_entity_poly.pdbx_strand_id
1 'polypeptide(L)'
;MQREPAPVPAPQDISEVVLREKYCKGDERSEAEVFARVARALASVEAPALQGEWQARFLANLQAGAIGAGRIMSAAGSGLDATLINCFVQPVGDSIQGRDDEGQPGIYEALREAAETLRRGGGVGYDFSRIRPHGAHVGGTGSVASGPCSYMDVFDRSCATVESAGARRGAQMGVLRIDHPDIQAFVAAKHDPARWRNFNVSVGVPDAFMQALAAGADWPLVHRARPGPAQLAAGAHQREDGLWVYRHLPARTLWDEVMRSTYDTAEPGVLFLDAIARDNNLAYCEQIAATNPCGEQPLPAYGCCDLGPLILPRFVRHPFGLDGVAQFDFAAFEQAVAVQVRALDNVLALSFWPLPQQREEAMAKRRIGVGFTGLGNTLAMLGLRYDNDAGRAMAARIARHMRDAAYRASVALAQEKGPFAAFRAEGYLRPGSFASRLDAPLREAIAKHGIRNSHLLSIAPTGTVSLAFADNASNGIEPPFAWTYRRHKREPDGSTTVYQVQDHAFRLWRSLAGEEAPLPPAFVSALELAPADHLAMVAAVQPFIDTGISKTVNVPADCPWESFQDLYRTAWASGLKGLSTYRPSAGRGAVLETAQAAPDEPASDPMRAVIARRPPGALPAVAEKIEYWTREGRQTLYLLVSFLPVEGGRERAIEFFMPVGQRSESQQWISACMRMLSLAARGGFLERALSDMRKVAWDQGPVRLGTLRRADGTEVPRWHDSEVAAIAYAVQNIIARRSDASVPGLATPEPAPSVVAADAGGRRCPECGAHALVRRDGCDWCGQCGYLGSCG
;
A
#
# COMPACT_ATOMS: atom_id res chain seq x y z
N MET A 1 27.78 13.83 -37.03
CA MET A 1 27.76 15.00 -36.14
C MET A 1 27.86 14.48 -34.72
N GLN A 2 28.96 14.77 -34.01
CA GLN A 2 29.07 14.44 -32.59
C GLN A 2 28.00 15.25 -31.83
N ARG A 3 27.23 14.57 -30.98
CA ARG A 3 26.17 15.15 -30.14
C ARG A 3 26.84 16.08 -29.12
N GLU A 4 26.64 17.38 -29.22
CA GLU A 4 26.83 18.23 -28.05
C GLU A 4 25.69 17.88 -27.07
N PRO A 5 25.99 17.41 -25.85
CA PRO A 5 24.95 17.14 -24.86
C PRO A 5 24.24 18.45 -24.54
N ALA A 6 22.90 18.39 -24.40
CA ALA A 6 22.16 19.51 -23.84
C ALA A 6 22.80 19.88 -22.48
N PRO A 7 22.96 21.17 -22.15
CA PRO A 7 23.49 21.57 -20.85
C PRO A 7 22.64 20.93 -19.75
N VAL A 8 23.24 20.06 -18.93
CA VAL A 8 22.56 19.43 -17.79
C VAL A 8 22.93 20.25 -16.55
N PRO A 9 21.96 20.73 -15.76
CA PRO A 9 22.25 21.35 -14.47
C PRO A 9 23.07 20.38 -13.59
N ALA A 10 23.94 20.92 -12.73
CA ALA A 10 24.61 20.07 -11.74
C ALA A 10 23.56 19.27 -10.94
N PRO A 11 23.80 17.97 -10.64
CA PRO A 11 22.87 17.18 -9.85
C PRO A 11 22.52 17.89 -8.54
N GLN A 12 21.23 17.88 -8.19
CA GLN A 12 20.78 18.42 -6.90
C GLN A 12 21.11 17.47 -5.74
N ASP A 13 21.41 18.02 -4.55
CA ASP A 13 21.95 17.28 -3.39
C ASP A 13 21.21 15.97 -3.08
N ILE A 14 19.88 16.01 -3.09
CA ILE A 14 19.05 14.83 -2.81
C ILE A 14 19.25 13.71 -3.83
N SER A 15 19.49 14.05 -5.10
CA SER A 15 19.74 13.08 -6.17
C SER A 15 21.06 12.36 -5.93
N GLU A 16 22.11 13.10 -5.51
CA GLU A 16 23.39 12.51 -5.15
C GLU A 16 23.30 11.63 -3.89
N VAL A 17 22.59 12.10 -2.85
CA VAL A 17 22.37 11.33 -1.62
C VAL A 17 21.66 10.02 -1.94
N VAL A 18 20.59 10.07 -2.73
CA VAL A 18 19.81 8.87 -3.10
C VAL A 18 20.63 7.94 -4.01
N LEU A 19 21.42 8.48 -4.93
CA LEU A 19 22.35 7.72 -5.76
C LEU A 19 23.34 6.93 -4.88
N ARG A 20 24.04 7.63 -3.99
CA ARG A 20 25.06 7.05 -3.11
C ARG A 20 24.47 6.00 -2.16
N GLU A 21 23.33 6.30 -1.55
CA GLU A 21 22.72 5.41 -0.56
C GLU A 21 22.11 4.16 -1.20
N LYS A 22 21.41 4.31 -2.34
CA LYS A 22 20.59 3.23 -2.89
C LYS A 22 21.26 2.44 -4.01
N TYR A 23 22.23 3.04 -4.72
CA TYR A 23 22.74 2.50 -5.97
C TYR A 23 24.24 2.24 -5.97
N CYS A 24 25.04 3.11 -5.35
CA CYS A 24 26.47 2.84 -5.17
C CYS A 24 26.71 1.62 -4.27
N LYS A 25 27.71 0.81 -4.62
CA LYS A 25 28.16 -0.36 -3.86
C LYS A 25 29.66 -0.28 -3.60
N GLY A 26 30.09 -0.69 -2.40
CA GLY A 26 31.49 -0.63 -1.99
C GLY A 26 32.05 0.79 -2.09
N ASP A 27 33.09 0.96 -2.91
CA ASP A 27 33.79 2.23 -3.09
C ASP A 27 33.21 3.13 -4.17
N GLU A 28 32.12 2.73 -4.84
CA GLU A 28 31.43 3.57 -5.83
C GLU A 28 30.94 4.88 -5.20
N ARG A 29 31.12 6.00 -5.90
CA ARG A 29 30.73 7.35 -5.49
C ARG A 29 29.97 8.12 -6.57
N SER A 30 29.89 7.60 -7.80
CA SER A 30 29.35 8.32 -8.95
C SER A 30 28.42 7.47 -9.84
N GLU A 31 27.59 8.15 -10.64
CA GLU A 31 26.71 7.53 -11.64
C GLU A 31 27.53 6.72 -12.67
N ALA A 32 28.67 7.26 -13.09
CA ALA A 32 29.54 6.63 -14.07
C ALA A 32 30.07 5.26 -13.59
N GLU A 33 30.43 5.15 -12.30
CA GLU A 33 30.89 3.87 -11.72
C GLU A 33 29.76 2.86 -11.62
N VAL A 34 28.56 3.30 -11.18
CA VAL A 34 27.36 2.45 -11.19
C VAL A 34 27.07 1.95 -12.60
N PHE A 35 27.14 2.82 -13.61
CA PHE A 35 26.93 2.44 -15.01
C PHE A 35 27.98 1.46 -15.51
N ALA A 36 29.25 1.65 -15.17
CA ALA A 36 30.32 0.74 -15.54
C ALA A 36 30.12 -0.66 -14.93
N ARG A 37 29.69 -0.76 -13.66
CA ARG A 37 29.34 -2.03 -13.02
C ARG A 37 28.16 -2.70 -13.71
N VAL A 38 27.06 -1.97 -13.91
CA VAL A 38 25.84 -2.51 -14.52
C VAL A 38 26.11 -2.98 -15.96
N ALA A 39 26.79 -2.18 -16.78
CA ALA A 39 27.15 -2.54 -18.16
C ALA A 39 28.01 -3.81 -18.24
N ARG A 40 29.00 -3.94 -17.34
CA ARG A 40 29.84 -5.15 -17.24
C ARG A 40 29.01 -6.38 -16.87
N ALA A 41 28.10 -6.23 -15.92
CA ALA A 41 27.24 -7.33 -15.50
C ALA A 41 26.27 -7.75 -16.61
N LEU A 42 25.68 -6.80 -17.34
CA LEU A 42 24.79 -7.10 -18.47
C LEU A 42 25.51 -7.79 -19.63
N ALA A 43 26.79 -7.47 -19.85
CA ALA A 43 27.60 -8.09 -20.89
C ALA A 43 28.12 -9.48 -20.53
N SER A 44 28.19 -9.84 -19.24
CA SER A 44 28.79 -11.11 -18.80
C SER A 44 28.03 -12.36 -19.26
N VAL A 45 26.74 -12.21 -19.60
CA VAL A 45 25.88 -13.29 -20.12
C VAL A 45 25.94 -13.42 -21.65
N GLU A 46 26.63 -12.50 -22.34
CA GLU A 46 26.91 -12.62 -23.77
C GLU A 46 28.01 -13.67 -24.03
N ALA A 47 28.07 -14.15 -25.27
CA ALA A 47 29.16 -15.01 -25.72
C ALA A 47 30.52 -14.33 -25.46
N PRO A 48 31.56 -15.03 -24.99
CA PRO A 48 32.84 -14.44 -24.59
C PRO A 48 33.45 -13.46 -25.60
N ALA A 49 33.35 -13.77 -26.90
CA ALA A 49 33.86 -12.93 -27.98
C ALA A 49 33.13 -11.57 -28.13
N LEU A 50 31.89 -11.47 -27.66
CA LEU A 50 31.04 -10.28 -27.78
C LEU A 50 30.96 -9.46 -26.49
N GLN A 51 31.50 -9.95 -25.37
CA GLN A 51 31.35 -9.30 -24.07
C GLN A 51 31.95 -7.89 -24.05
N GLY A 52 33.14 -7.71 -24.64
CA GLY A 52 33.79 -6.39 -24.72
C GLY A 52 33.00 -5.37 -25.54
N GLU A 53 32.46 -5.79 -26.69
CA GLU A 53 31.62 -4.93 -27.54
C GLU A 53 30.33 -4.55 -26.81
N TRP A 54 29.60 -5.53 -26.26
CA TRP A 54 28.32 -5.27 -25.60
C TRP A 54 28.48 -4.50 -24.31
N GLN A 55 29.56 -4.71 -23.55
CA GLN A 55 29.86 -3.87 -22.38
C GLN A 55 29.99 -2.39 -22.78
N ALA A 56 30.72 -2.08 -23.86
CA ALA A 56 30.86 -0.72 -24.36
C ALA A 56 29.52 -0.14 -24.83
N ARG A 57 28.71 -0.94 -25.53
CA ARG A 57 27.39 -0.53 -26.02
C ARG A 57 26.39 -0.29 -24.89
N PHE A 58 26.36 -1.16 -23.87
CA PHE A 58 25.50 -0.97 -22.70
C PHE A 58 25.92 0.25 -21.88
N LEU A 59 27.23 0.47 -21.70
CA LEU A 59 27.73 1.67 -21.02
C LEU A 59 27.30 2.94 -21.76
N ALA A 60 27.50 2.98 -23.07
CA ALA A 60 27.07 4.11 -23.91
C ALA A 60 25.54 4.31 -23.85
N ASN A 61 24.76 3.23 -23.78
CA ASN A 61 23.29 3.30 -23.69
C ASN A 61 22.82 3.88 -22.34
N LEU A 62 23.42 3.44 -21.23
CA LEU A 62 23.17 3.99 -19.90
C LEU A 62 23.50 5.49 -19.86
N GLN A 63 24.65 5.88 -20.40
CA GLN A 63 25.06 7.29 -20.55
C GLN A 63 24.11 8.09 -21.45
N ALA A 64 23.56 7.47 -22.49
CA ALA A 64 22.58 8.12 -23.37
C ALA A 64 21.22 8.37 -22.68
N GLY A 65 20.92 7.66 -21.58
CA GLY A 65 19.71 7.83 -20.78
C GLY A 65 18.81 6.60 -20.69
N ALA A 66 19.20 5.46 -21.26
CA ALA A 66 18.44 4.23 -21.16
C ALA A 66 18.93 3.42 -19.97
N ILE A 67 18.24 3.56 -18.83
CA ILE A 67 18.65 2.98 -17.55
C ILE A 67 17.83 1.74 -17.20
N GLY A 68 18.38 0.88 -16.35
CA GLY A 68 17.60 -0.19 -15.70
C GLY A 68 16.67 0.38 -14.62
N ALA A 69 15.63 -0.36 -14.27
CA ALA A 69 14.85 -0.05 -13.08
C ALA A 69 15.67 -0.25 -11.80
N GLY A 70 15.08 0.18 -10.68
CA GLY A 70 15.84 0.34 -9.43
C GLY A 70 16.54 -0.92 -8.92
N ARG A 71 16.06 -2.13 -9.25
CA ARG A 71 16.70 -3.39 -8.87
C ARG A 71 17.93 -3.69 -9.72
N ILE A 72 17.81 -3.55 -11.04
CA ILE A 72 18.94 -3.68 -11.97
C ILE A 72 20.06 -2.72 -11.57
N MET A 73 19.75 -1.43 -11.39
CA MET A 73 20.77 -0.41 -11.10
C MET A 73 21.46 -0.62 -9.74
N SER A 74 20.74 -1.16 -8.75
CA SER A 74 21.29 -1.40 -7.41
C SER A 74 22.08 -2.71 -7.32
N ALA A 75 21.61 -3.80 -7.93
CA ALA A 75 22.09 -5.14 -7.65
C ALA A 75 22.93 -5.79 -8.77
N ALA A 76 22.79 -5.38 -10.04
CA ALA A 76 23.55 -6.00 -11.12
C ALA A 76 25.06 -5.85 -10.89
N GLY A 77 25.80 -6.97 -10.88
CA GLY A 77 27.25 -6.98 -10.65
C GLY A 77 27.69 -6.69 -9.20
N SER A 78 26.77 -6.64 -8.24
CA SER A 78 27.07 -6.38 -6.82
C SER A 78 27.52 -7.61 -6.03
N GLY A 79 27.39 -8.82 -6.59
CA GLY A 79 27.64 -10.09 -5.89
C GLY A 79 26.55 -10.49 -4.89
N LEU A 80 25.46 -9.71 -4.76
CA LEU A 80 24.33 -10.04 -3.91
C LEU A 80 23.39 -11.05 -4.60
N ASP A 81 22.90 -12.03 -3.85
CA ASP A 81 21.81 -12.94 -4.27
C ASP A 81 20.45 -12.22 -4.22
N ALA A 82 20.31 -11.12 -4.95
CA ALA A 82 19.08 -10.35 -5.10
C ALA A 82 18.55 -10.51 -6.53
N THR A 83 17.22 -10.55 -6.67
CA THR A 83 16.62 -10.58 -8.01
C THR A 83 16.76 -9.22 -8.68
N LEU A 84 17.03 -9.23 -9.99
CA LEU A 84 17.05 -8.02 -10.81
C LEU A 84 15.66 -7.65 -11.33
N ILE A 85 14.69 -8.54 -11.13
CA ILE A 85 13.32 -8.41 -11.58
C ILE A 85 12.50 -7.58 -10.59
N ASN A 86 11.69 -6.68 -11.10
CA ASN A 86 10.90 -5.76 -10.27
C ASN A 86 9.50 -6.32 -9.95
N CYS A 87 8.89 -6.99 -10.92
CA CYS A 87 7.46 -7.24 -10.93
C CYS A 87 7.18 -8.74 -11.03
N PHE A 88 6.33 -9.25 -10.13
CA PHE A 88 5.89 -10.64 -10.09
C PHE A 88 4.39 -10.74 -9.85
N VAL A 89 3.77 -11.81 -10.35
CA VAL A 89 2.44 -12.27 -9.92
C VAL A 89 2.55 -13.71 -9.43
N GLN A 90 2.08 -13.95 -8.20
CA GLN A 90 2.10 -15.24 -7.53
C GLN A 90 0.68 -15.82 -7.51
N PRO A 91 0.47 -17.06 -7.99
CA PRO A 91 -0.83 -17.70 -7.86
C PRO A 91 -1.12 -18.08 -6.41
N VAL A 92 -2.40 -18.06 -6.06
CA VAL A 92 -2.93 -18.53 -4.77
C VAL A 92 -4.11 -19.47 -5.06
N GLY A 93 -3.95 -20.74 -4.70
CA GLY A 93 -4.94 -21.80 -4.89
C GLY A 93 -5.93 -21.91 -3.74
N ASP A 94 -7.06 -22.56 -3.99
CA ASP A 94 -8.13 -22.77 -3.00
C ASP A 94 -7.89 -24.00 -2.11
N SER A 95 -6.71 -24.07 -1.50
CA SER A 95 -6.35 -25.09 -0.52
C SER A 95 -5.50 -24.47 0.59
N ILE A 96 -5.55 -25.03 1.80
CA ILE A 96 -4.71 -24.54 2.91
C ILE A 96 -3.24 -24.83 2.64
N GLN A 97 -2.95 -26.06 2.22
CA GLN A 97 -1.62 -26.60 1.96
C GLN A 97 -1.59 -27.38 0.64
N GLY A 98 -0.39 -27.70 0.16
CA GLY A 98 -0.14 -28.47 -1.04
C GLY A 98 -0.49 -27.71 -2.31
N ARG A 99 -1.35 -28.33 -3.14
CA ARG A 99 -1.90 -27.72 -4.36
C ARG A 99 -3.42 -27.92 -4.38
N ASP A 100 -4.13 -27.01 -5.02
CA ASP A 100 -5.56 -27.17 -5.29
C ASP A 100 -5.79 -28.07 -6.52
N ASP A 101 -7.06 -28.32 -6.84
CA ASP A 101 -7.48 -29.22 -7.93
C ASP A 101 -7.04 -28.72 -9.32
N GLU A 102 -6.67 -27.44 -9.44
CA GLU A 102 -6.13 -26.83 -10.66
C GLU A 102 -4.59 -26.76 -10.64
N GLY A 103 -3.96 -27.40 -9.66
CA GLY A 103 -2.52 -27.46 -9.50
C GLY A 103 -1.89 -26.16 -9.01
N GLN A 104 -2.67 -25.18 -8.54
CA GLN A 104 -2.15 -23.93 -7.97
C GLN A 104 -1.62 -24.18 -6.56
N PRO A 105 -0.55 -23.49 -6.10
CA PRO A 105 -0.05 -23.64 -4.75
C PRO A 105 -1.12 -23.25 -3.73
N GLY A 106 -1.24 -24.02 -2.64
CA GLY A 106 -2.10 -23.67 -1.52
C GLY A 106 -1.72 -22.33 -0.88
N ILE A 107 -2.58 -21.83 -0.01
CA ILE A 107 -2.47 -20.48 0.58
C ILE A 107 -1.15 -20.30 1.33
N TYR A 108 -0.73 -21.28 2.16
CA TYR A 108 0.51 -21.17 2.92
C TYR A 108 1.77 -21.42 2.08
N GLU A 109 1.69 -22.23 1.03
CA GLU A 109 2.77 -22.39 0.04
C GLU A 109 2.96 -21.09 -0.74
N ALA A 110 1.88 -20.49 -1.23
CA ALA A 110 1.91 -19.21 -1.92
C ALA A 110 2.45 -18.09 -1.03
N LEU A 111 2.08 -18.07 0.26
CA LEU A 111 2.63 -17.14 1.25
C LEU A 111 4.14 -17.32 1.43
N ARG A 112 4.62 -18.56 1.56
CA ARG A 112 6.06 -18.87 1.67
C ARG A 112 6.82 -18.45 0.42
N GLU A 113 6.28 -18.74 -0.76
CA GLU A 113 6.83 -18.39 -2.07
C GLU A 113 6.90 -16.87 -2.27
N ALA A 114 5.84 -16.17 -1.90
CA ALA A 114 5.78 -14.72 -1.91
C ALA A 114 6.78 -14.07 -0.95
N ALA A 115 6.89 -14.59 0.28
CA ALA A 115 7.85 -14.08 1.27
C ALA A 115 9.30 -14.19 0.77
N GLU A 116 9.65 -15.29 0.08
CA GLU A 116 10.98 -15.41 -0.54
C GLU A 116 11.17 -14.38 -1.67
N THR A 117 10.16 -14.20 -2.52
CA THR A 117 10.21 -13.22 -3.61
C THR A 117 10.37 -11.79 -3.09
N LEU A 118 9.58 -11.41 -2.07
CA LEU A 118 9.66 -10.12 -1.39
C LEU A 118 11.03 -9.92 -0.72
N ARG A 119 11.54 -10.93 -0.02
CA ARG A 119 12.87 -10.91 0.62
C ARG A 119 13.98 -10.62 -0.39
N ARG A 120 13.90 -11.24 -1.58
CA ARG A 120 14.85 -11.02 -2.69
C ARG A 120 14.64 -9.70 -3.42
N GLY A 121 13.52 -9.03 -3.18
CA GLY A 121 13.26 -7.67 -3.62
C GLY A 121 12.17 -7.49 -4.69
N GLY A 122 11.49 -8.56 -5.10
CA GLY A 122 10.38 -8.48 -6.05
C GLY A 122 9.12 -7.90 -5.41
N GLY A 123 8.40 -7.03 -6.12
CA GLY A 123 7.04 -6.66 -5.76
C GLY A 123 6.06 -7.71 -6.29
N VAL A 124 5.10 -8.15 -5.47
CA VAL A 124 4.26 -9.33 -5.77
C VAL A 124 2.78 -8.98 -5.84
N GLY A 125 2.14 -9.34 -6.94
CA GLY A 125 0.68 -9.31 -7.08
C GLY A 125 0.03 -10.67 -6.92
N TYR A 126 -1.25 -10.68 -6.55
CA TYR A 126 -2.05 -11.88 -6.39
C TYR A 126 -3.47 -11.67 -6.92
N ASP A 127 -4.03 -12.73 -7.50
CA ASP A 127 -5.46 -12.86 -7.71
C ASP A 127 -6.04 -13.75 -6.59
N PHE A 128 -6.78 -13.14 -5.67
CA PHE A 128 -7.40 -13.83 -4.54
C PHE A 128 -8.78 -14.42 -4.89
N SER A 129 -9.27 -14.25 -6.13
CA SER A 129 -10.62 -14.64 -6.53
C SER A 129 -10.83 -16.16 -6.60
N ARG A 130 -9.75 -16.96 -6.54
CA ARG A 130 -9.82 -18.43 -6.47
C ARG A 130 -10.17 -18.94 -5.08
N ILE A 131 -9.80 -18.19 -4.03
CA ILE A 131 -10.05 -18.61 -2.65
C ILE A 131 -11.55 -18.57 -2.42
N ARG A 132 -12.10 -19.67 -1.91
CA ARG A 132 -13.53 -19.79 -1.66
C ARG A 132 -14.06 -18.68 -0.73
N PRO A 133 -15.30 -18.21 -0.95
CA PRO A 133 -15.90 -17.15 -0.16
C PRO A 133 -16.06 -17.50 1.31
N HIS A 134 -16.19 -16.47 2.14
CA HIS A 134 -16.58 -16.60 3.52
C HIS A 134 -17.90 -17.39 3.64
N GLY A 135 -17.92 -18.36 4.56
CA GLY A 135 -19.08 -19.20 4.77
C GLY A 135 -19.26 -20.34 3.74
N ALA A 136 -18.40 -20.46 2.72
CA ALA A 136 -18.41 -21.61 1.81
C ALA A 136 -18.11 -22.92 2.54
N HIS A 137 -18.59 -24.04 2.01
CA HIS A 137 -18.41 -25.36 2.62
C HIS A 137 -16.95 -25.85 2.50
N VAL A 138 -16.42 -26.42 3.58
CA VAL A 138 -15.10 -27.08 3.62
C VAL A 138 -15.30 -28.56 3.90
N GLY A 139 -15.23 -29.39 2.86
CA GLY A 139 -15.57 -30.81 2.95
C GLY A 139 -14.70 -31.60 3.92
N GLY A 140 -13.38 -31.37 3.93
CA GLY A 140 -12.44 -32.15 4.74
C GLY A 140 -12.61 -32.02 6.26
N THR A 141 -13.17 -30.90 6.73
CA THR A 141 -13.36 -30.60 8.16
C THR A 141 -14.83 -30.45 8.55
N GLY A 142 -15.75 -30.47 7.57
CA GLY A 142 -17.16 -30.15 7.79
C GLY A 142 -17.41 -28.71 8.27
N SER A 143 -16.42 -27.81 8.12
CA SER A 143 -16.50 -26.43 8.60
C SER A 143 -16.90 -25.44 7.51
N VAL A 144 -16.96 -24.16 7.87
CA VAL A 144 -17.14 -23.04 6.93
C VAL A 144 -15.80 -22.33 6.68
N ALA A 145 -15.64 -21.75 5.50
CA ALA A 145 -14.43 -21.05 5.10
C ALA A 145 -14.35 -19.61 5.63
N SER A 146 -13.12 -19.12 5.86
CA SER A 146 -12.87 -17.74 6.34
C SER A 146 -13.00 -16.68 5.25
N GLY A 147 -12.81 -17.04 3.97
CA GLY A 147 -12.84 -16.13 2.82
C GLY A 147 -11.48 -15.48 2.49
N PRO A 148 -11.28 -14.98 1.25
CA PRO A 148 -10.05 -14.33 0.79
C PRO A 148 -9.57 -13.17 1.67
N CYS A 149 -10.47 -12.30 2.13
CA CYS A 149 -10.07 -11.11 2.90
C CYS A 149 -9.35 -11.48 4.21
N SER A 150 -9.72 -12.59 4.85
CA SER A 150 -9.05 -13.08 6.06
C SER A 150 -7.63 -13.58 5.77
N TYR A 151 -7.42 -14.25 4.63
CA TYR A 151 -6.08 -14.69 4.24
C TYR A 151 -5.20 -13.52 3.77
N MET A 152 -5.78 -12.51 3.13
CA MET A 152 -5.07 -11.26 2.82
C MET A 152 -4.49 -10.60 4.08
N ASP A 153 -5.18 -10.67 5.22
CA ASP A 153 -4.64 -10.18 6.50
C ASP A 153 -3.34 -10.92 6.88
N VAL A 154 -3.24 -12.22 6.60
CA VAL A 154 -2.02 -13.02 6.85
C VAL A 154 -0.87 -12.58 5.92
N PHE A 155 -1.15 -12.39 4.63
CA PHE A 155 -0.16 -11.90 3.66
C PHE A 155 0.33 -10.49 4.00
N ASP A 156 -0.56 -9.60 4.46
CA ASP A 156 -0.20 -8.24 4.87
C ASP A 156 0.75 -8.26 6.09
N ARG A 157 0.45 -9.10 7.09
CA ARG A 157 1.30 -9.27 8.28
C ARG A 157 2.66 -9.87 7.94
N SER A 158 2.71 -10.86 7.05
CA SER A 158 3.98 -11.43 6.58
C SER A 158 4.85 -10.37 5.89
N CYS A 159 4.27 -9.60 4.97
CA CYS A 159 5.00 -8.53 4.28
C CYS A 159 5.51 -7.43 5.22
N ALA A 160 4.78 -7.12 6.30
CA ALA A 160 5.23 -6.17 7.31
C ALA A 160 6.47 -6.65 8.08
N THR A 161 6.69 -7.98 8.17
CA THR A 161 7.84 -8.59 8.85
C THR A 161 9.03 -8.83 7.92
N VAL A 162 8.80 -9.07 6.63
CA VAL A 162 9.86 -9.33 5.66
C VAL A 162 10.54 -8.02 5.26
N GLU A 163 11.75 -7.78 5.77
CA GLU A 163 12.63 -6.74 5.24
C GLU A 163 13.16 -7.19 3.85
N SER A 164 12.82 -6.44 2.80
CA SER A 164 13.37 -6.71 1.47
C SER A 164 14.85 -6.33 1.43
N ALA A 165 15.66 -7.13 0.73
CA ALA A 165 17.06 -6.80 0.42
C ALA A 165 17.20 -5.33 -0.04
N GLY A 166 18.14 -4.60 0.57
CA GLY A 166 18.42 -3.19 0.28
C GLY A 166 17.54 -2.16 1.00
N ALA A 167 17.09 -2.44 2.23
CA ALA A 167 16.37 -1.50 3.11
C ALA A 167 15.04 -0.95 2.54
N ARG A 168 14.34 -1.74 1.72
CA ARG A 168 13.02 -1.37 1.16
C ARG A 168 11.91 -2.13 1.87
N ARG A 169 10.74 -1.51 2.03
CA ARG A 169 9.51 -2.22 2.43
C ARG A 169 9.00 -3.07 1.27
N GLY A 170 8.47 -4.25 1.56
CA GLY A 170 7.74 -5.06 0.58
C GLY A 170 6.51 -4.29 0.07
N ALA A 171 6.14 -4.54 -1.18
CA ALA A 171 4.97 -3.95 -1.81
C ALA A 171 4.17 -5.05 -2.50
N GLN A 172 2.86 -5.03 -2.32
CA GLN A 172 1.98 -6.07 -2.83
C GLN A 172 0.78 -5.51 -3.60
N MET A 173 0.21 -6.30 -4.51
CA MET A 173 -1.10 -6.03 -5.13
C MET A 173 -2.07 -7.16 -4.80
N GLY A 174 -3.26 -6.82 -4.30
CA GLY A 174 -4.36 -7.77 -4.15
C GLY A 174 -5.47 -7.47 -5.15
N VAL A 175 -5.84 -8.46 -5.97
CA VAL A 175 -6.95 -8.36 -6.91
C VAL A 175 -8.07 -9.29 -6.50
N LEU A 176 -9.32 -8.78 -6.55
CA LEU A 176 -10.53 -9.59 -6.45
C LEU A 176 -11.48 -9.23 -7.60
N ARG A 177 -12.05 -10.24 -8.26
CA ARG A 177 -13.05 -10.04 -9.31
C ARG A 177 -14.35 -9.45 -8.75
N ILE A 178 -14.98 -8.59 -9.54
CA ILE A 178 -16.22 -7.91 -9.14
C ILE A 178 -17.41 -8.84 -8.93
N ASP A 179 -17.35 -10.06 -9.46
CA ASP A 179 -18.35 -11.11 -9.25
C ASP A 179 -18.03 -12.06 -8.09
N HIS A 180 -16.95 -11.84 -7.34
CA HIS A 180 -16.65 -12.67 -6.18
C HIS A 180 -17.63 -12.37 -5.02
N PRO A 181 -18.20 -13.38 -4.33
CA PRO A 181 -19.18 -13.16 -3.26
C PRO A 181 -18.73 -12.25 -2.12
N ASP A 182 -17.43 -12.21 -1.82
CA ASP A 182 -16.84 -11.33 -0.79
C ASP A 182 -16.41 -9.94 -1.31
N ILE A 183 -16.79 -9.54 -2.53
CA ILE A 183 -16.34 -8.28 -3.15
C ILE A 183 -16.64 -7.04 -2.29
N GLN A 184 -17.82 -6.97 -1.66
CA GLN A 184 -18.17 -5.81 -0.83
C GLN A 184 -17.28 -5.70 0.41
N ALA A 185 -16.91 -6.84 1.02
CA ALA A 185 -15.99 -6.86 2.16
C ALA A 185 -14.57 -6.46 1.76
N PHE A 186 -14.15 -6.83 0.55
CA PHE A 186 -12.87 -6.43 -0.03
C PHE A 186 -12.81 -4.92 -0.32
N VAL A 187 -13.86 -4.37 -0.94
CA VAL A 187 -13.99 -2.92 -1.20
C VAL A 187 -13.96 -2.13 0.10
N ALA A 188 -14.72 -2.57 1.11
CA ALA A 188 -14.81 -1.88 2.39
C ALA A 188 -13.51 -1.96 3.24
N ALA A 189 -12.59 -2.87 2.93
CA ALA A 189 -11.50 -3.24 3.84
C ALA A 189 -10.55 -2.08 4.20
N LYS A 190 -10.29 -1.16 3.25
CA LYS A 190 -9.36 -0.05 3.42
C LYS A 190 -9.98 1.23 3.97
N HIS A 191 -11.26 1.21 4.32
CA HIS A 191 -11.82 2.24 5.19
C HIS A 191 -11.22 2.17 6.60
N ASP A 192 -10.69 1.01 7.02
CA ASP A 192 -9.77 0.94 8.16
C ASP A 192 -8.33 1.27 7.69
N PRO A 193 -7.77 2.44 8.05
CA PRO A 193 -6.41 2.83 7.65
C PRO A 193 -5.31 1.96 8.27
N ALA A 194 -5.63 1.06 9.21
CA ALA A 194 -4.69 0.09 9.77
C ALA A 194 -4.62 -1.21 8.97
N ARG A 195 -5.63 -1.53 8.16
CA ARG A 195 -5.74 -2.79 7.44
C ARG A 195 -5.09 -2.70 6.05
N TRP A 196 -4.33 -3.72 5.68
CA TRP A 196 -3.72 -3.88 4.36
C TRP A 196 -2.78 -2.73 3.94
N ARG A 197 -1.95 -2.25 4.87
CA ARG A 197 -1.01 -1.15 4.63
C ARG A 197 0.10 -1.49 3.64
N ASN A 198 0.37 -2.77 3.40
CA ASN A 198 1.42 -3.22 2.49
C ASN A 198 0.87 -3.68 1.13
N PHE A 199 -0.44 -3.61 0.94
CA PHE A 199 -1.12 -3.87 -0.32
C PHE A 199 -1.50 -2.56 -1.00
N ASN A 200 -1.43 -2.53 -2.32
CA ASN A 200 -2.42 -1.85 -3.13
C ASN A 200 -3.54 -2.86 -3.44
N VAL A 201 -4.78 -2.39 -3.60
CA VAL A 201 -5.90 -3.27 -3.94
C VAL A 201 -6.61 -2.80 -5.19
N SER A 202 -7.09 -3.74 -6.01
CA SER A 202 -7.86 -3.42 -7.21
C SER A 202 -8.98 -4.43 -7.45
N VAL A 203 -10.05 -3.96 -8.06
CA VAL A 203 -11.17 -4.80 -8.49
C VAL A 203 -10.98 -5.18 -9.96
N GLY A 204 -11.04 -6.48 -10.25
CA GLY A 204 -11.05 -7.01 -11.61
C GLY A 204 -12.45 -6.92 -12.20
N VAL A 205 -12.63 -6.08 -13.22
CA VAL A 205 -13.93 -5.78 -13.84
C VAL A 205 -13.94 -6.31 -15.28
N PRO A 206 -14.83 -7.27 -15.62
CA PRO A 206 -15.02 -7.70 -17.00
C PRO A 206 -15.93 -6.72 -17.76
N ASP A 207 -15.83 -6.71 -19.09
CA ASP A 207 -16.69 -5.92 -19.99
C ASP A 207 -18.18 -6.23 -19.76
N ALA A 208 -18.51 -7.49 -19.48
CA ALA A 208 -19.87 -7.92 -19.17
C ALA A 208 -20.47 -7.19 -17.95
N PHE A 209 -19.65 -6.85 -16.94
CA PHE A 209 -20.12 -6.07 -15.79
C PHE A 209 -20.43 -4.63 -16.20
N MET A 210 -19.55 -4.00 -16.99
CA MET A 210 -19.76 -2.63 -17.46
C MET A 210 -21.00 -2.53 -18.37
N GLN A 211 -21.25 -3.55 -19.17
CA GLN A 211 -22.47 -3.68 -19.98
C GLN A 211 -23.72 -3.85 -19.10
N ALA A 212 -23.67 -4.71 -18.07
CA ALA A 212 -24.76 -4.88 -17.11
C ALA A 212 -25.05 -3.57 -16.35
N LEU A 213 -24.00 -2.84 -15.95
CA LEU A 213 -24.11 -1.52 -15.34
C LEU A 213 -24.81 -0.51 -16.24
N ALA A 214 -24.43 -0.46 -17.52
CA ALA A 214 -25.07 0.42 -18.51
C ALA A 214 -26.54 0.06 -18.77
N ALA A 215 -26.86 -1.24 -18.75
CA ALA A 215 -28.23 -1.75 -18.92
C ALA A 215 -29.09 -1.65 -17.66
N GLY A 216 -28.51 -1.29 -16.51
CA GLY A 216 -29.21 -1.30 -15.22
C GLY A 216 -29.61 -2.70 -14.74
N ALA A 217 -28.85 -3.72 -15.13
CA ALA A 217 -29.13 -5.12 -14.83
C ALA A 217 -28.57 -5.55 -13.47
N ASP A 218 -29.09 -6.68 -12.98
CA ASP A 218 -28.51 -7.38 -11.84
C ASP A 218 -27.22 -8.12 -12.24
N TRP A 219 -26.32 -8.26 -11.27
CA TRP A 219 -25.05 -8.93 -11.40
C TRP A 219 -24.97 -10.11 -10.43
N PRO A 220 -24.71 -11.33 -10.94
CA PRO A 220 -24.59 -12.51 -10.08
C PRO A 220 -23.21 -12.55 -9.41
N LEU A 221 -23.20 -12.79 -8.10
CA LEU A 221 -21.97 -13.07 -7.37
C LEU A 221 -21.75 -14.58 -7.30
N VAL A 222 -20.65 -15.04 -7.91
CA VAL A 222 -20.44 -16.44 -8.27
C VAL A 222 -19.10 -16.98 -7.78
N HIS A 223 -19.07 -18.27 -7.46
CA HIS A 223 -17.82 -18.99 -7.18
C HIS A 223 -17.96 -20.49 -7.47
N ARG A 224 -16.84 -21.19 -7.75
CA ARG A 224 -16.83 -22.65 -7.98
C ARG A 224 -17.15 -23.46 -6.72
N ALA A 225 -16.77 -22.93 -5.57
CA ALA A 225 -16.97 -23.58 -4.27
C ALA A 225 -18.45 -23.65 -3.91
N ARG A 226 -18.85 -24.77 -3.31
CA ARG A 226 -20.21 -24.95 -2.82
C ARG A 226 -20.48 -24.01 -1.63
N PRO A 227 -21.58 -23.26 -1.62
CA PRO A 227 -21.98 -22.43 -0.48
C PRO A 227 -22.25 -23.27 0.77
N GLY A 228 -22.12 -22.66 1.95
CA GLY A 228 -22.50 -23.28 3.21
C GLY A 228 -24.03 -23.34 3.39
N PRO A 229 -24.51 -23.98 4.48
CA PRO A 229 -25.93 -24.15 4.74
C PRO A 229 -26.71 -22.82 4.78
N ALA A 230 -26.12 -21.76 5.32
CA ALA A 230 -26.76 -20.45 5.43
C ALA A 230 -27.03 -19.82 4.05
N GLN A 231 -26.07 -19.90 3.14
CA GLN A 231 -26.20 -19.37 1.78
C GLN A 231 -27.16 -20.21 0.94
N LEU A 232 -27.16 -21.54 1.10
CA LEU A 232 -28.14 -22.42 0.44
C LEU A 232 -29.56 -22.10 0.91
N ALA A 233 -29.76 -21.90 2.21
CA ALA A 233 -31.06 -21.47 2.75
C ALA A 233 -31.49 -20.09 2.23
N ALA A 234 -30.55 -19.22 1.88
CA ALA A 234 -30.78 -17.91 1.28
C ALA A 234 -31.03 -17.95 -0.25
N GLY A 235 -31.11 -19.15 -0.86
CA GLY A 235 -31.43 -19.32 -2.27
C GLY A 235 -30.22 -19.45 -3.21
N ALA A 236 -29.02 -19.69 -2.67
CA ALA A 236 -27.87 -20.01 -3.50
C ALA A 236 -28.08 -21.30 -4.29
N HIS A 237 -27.75 -21.28 -5.58
CA HIS A 237 -27.98 -22.38 -6.50
C HIS A 237 -26.82 -22.51 -7.48
N GLN A 238 -26.67 -23.69 -8.09
CA GLN A 238 -25.65 -23.96 -9.08
C GLN A 238 -26.20 -23.72 -10.49
N ARG A 239 -25.41 -23.04 -11.33
CA ARG A 239 -25.66 -22.87 -12.76
C ARG A 239 -25.19 -24.09 -13.55
N GLU A 240 -25.59 -24.19 -14.81
CA GLU A 240 -25.19 -25.27 -15.71
C GLU A 240 -23.68 -25.32 -15.98
N ASP A 241 -22.98 -24.17 -15.87
CA ASP A 241 -21.52 -24.07 -16.01
C ASP A 241 -20.74 -24.54 -14.76
N GLY A 242 -21.45 -25.01 -13.73
CA GLY A 242 -20.87 -25.50 -12.49
C GLY A 242 -20.58 -24.41 -11.45
N LEU A 243 -20.75 -23.12 -11.77
CA LEU A 243 -20.59 -22.04 -10.80
C LEU A 243 -21.81 -21.93 -9.88
N TRP A 244 -21.54 -21.73 -8.59
CA TRP A 244 -22.58 -21.41 -7.61
C TRP A 244 -22.84 -19.91 -7.61
N VAL A 245 -24.11 -19.54 -7.78
CA VAL A 245 -24.59 -18.18 -7.54
C VAL A 245 -24.90 -18.06 -6.07
N TYR A 246 -24.14 -17.24 -5.36
CA TYR A 246 -24.32 -16.98 -3.94
C TYR A 246 -25.41 -15.94 -3.69
N ARG A 247 -25.50 -14.94 -4.58
CA ARG A 247 -26.47 -13.83 -4.51
C ARG A 247 -26.49 -13.05 -5.83
N HIS A 248 -27.56 -12.29 -6.05
CA HIS A 248 -27.63 -11.26 -7.08
C HIS A 248 -27.64 -9.88 -6.43
N LEU A 249 -26.99 -8.91 -7.05
CA LEU A 249 -27.03 -7.51 -6.63
C LEU A 249 -27.18 -6.62 -7.87
N PRO A 250 -27.91 -5.50 -7.80
CA PRO A 250 -27.92 -4.53 -8.89
C PRO A 250 -26.49 -4.10 -9.21
N ALA A 251 -26.08 -4.16 -10.49
CA ALA A 251 -24.73 -3.80 -10.89
C ALA A 251 -24.37 -2.37 -10.46
N ARG A 252 -25.36 -1.47 -10.48
CA ARG A 252 -25.24 -0.09 -9.99
C ARG A 252 -24.87 -0.01 -8.51
N THR A 253 -25.50 -0.82 -7.65
CA THR A 253 -25.21 -0.82 -6.21
C THR A 253 -23.77 -1.22 -5.94
N LEU A 254 -23.30 -2.31 -6.57
CA LEU A 254 -21.91 -2.75 -6.45
C LEU A 254 -20.93 -1.70 -6.99
N TRP A 255 -21.25 -1.10 -8.13
CA TRP A 255 -20.41 -0.07 -8.73
C TRP A 255 -20.32 1.19 -7.86
N ASP A 256 -21.45 1.65 -7.32
CA ASP A 256 -21.49 2.81 -6.43
C ASP A 256 -20.67 2.56 -5.16
N GLU A 257 -20.69 1.36 -4.60
CA GLU A 257 -19.83 1.00 -3.46
C GLU A 257 -18.34 1.05 -3.80
N VAL A 258 -17.93 0.48 -4.95
CA VAL A 258 -16.54 0.57 -5.44
C VAL A 258 -16.13 2.03 -5.60
N MET A 259 -16.93 2.81 -6.32
CA MET A 259 -16.64 4.21 -6.58
C MET A 259 -16.60 5.05 -5.29
N ARG A 260 -17.46 4.77 -4.31
CA ARG A 260 -17.49 5.54 -3.04
C ARG A 260 -16.23 5.28 -2.25
N SER A 261 -15.84 4.01 -2.15
CA SER A 261 -14.60 3.64 -1.48
C SER A 261 -13.38 4.29 -2.13
N THR A 262 -13.30 4.27 -3.46
CA THR A 262 -12.21 4.94 -4.19
C THR A 262 -12.26 6.47 -4.04
N TYR A 263 -13.44 7.09 -4.01
CA TYR A 263 -13.59 8.52 -3.82
C TYR A 263 -13.14 9.00 -2.43
N ASP A 264 -13.42 8.19 -1.39
CA ASP A 264 -13.11 8.50 0.00
C ASP A 264 -11.66 8.12 0.37
N THR A 265 -11.17 7.00 -0.17
CA THR A 265 -9.91 6.38 0.24
C THR A 265 -8.92 6.14 -0.91
N ALA A 266 -9.17 6.64 -2.12
CA ALA A 266 -8.33 6.42 -3.32
C ALA A 266 -8.09 4.95 -3.69
N GLU A 267 -8.81 4.01 -3.07
CA GLU A 267 -8.73 2.57 -3.30
C GLU A 267 -10.12 1.95 -3.13
N PRO A 268 -10.44 0.82 -3.80
CA PRO A 268 -9.58 0.08 -4.72
C PRO A 268 -9.39 0.77 -6.08
N GLY A 269 -8.31 0.42 -6.78
CA GLY A 269 -8.19 0.68 -8.22
C GLY A 269 -9.12 -0.23 -9.04
N VAL A 270 -9.21 0.00 -10.35
CA VAL A 270 -9.99 -0.86 -11.27
C VAL A 270 -9.08 -1.41 -12.36
N LEU A 271 -9.18 -2.71 -12.62
CA LEU A 271 -8.51 -3.42 -13.71
C LEU A 271 -9.57 -3.93 -14.70
N PHE A 272 -9.46 -3.52 -15.96
CA PHE A 272 -10.38 -3.95 -17.02
C PHE A 272 -9.85 -5.25 -17.65
N LEU A 273 -10.40 -6.38 -17.20
CA LEU A 273 -9.84 -7.71 -17.48
C LEU A 273 -9.84 -8.06 -18.96
N ASP A 274 -10.90 -7.70 -19.69
CA ASP A 274 -11.01 -7.95 -21.13
C ASP A 274 -10.05 -7.08 -21.95
N ALA A 275 -9.77 -5.85 -21.52
CA ALA A 275 -8.77 -4.99 -22.15
C ALA A 275 -7.35 -5.56 -21.94
N ILE A 276 -7.05 -6.05 -20.74
CA ILE A 276 -5.80 -6.78 -20.44
C ILE A 276 -5.68 -8.04 -21.29
N ALA A 277 -6.75 -8.83 -21.39
CA ALA A 277 -6.75 -10.08 -22.16
C ALA A 277 -6.63 -9.85 -23.67
N ARG A 278 -7.32 -8.82 -24.21
CA ARG A 278 -7.24 -8.42 -25.62
C ARG A 278 -5.82 -8.02 -26.03
N ASP A 279 -5.11 -7.31 -25.15
CA ASP A 279 -3.75 -6.86 -25.43
C ASP A 279 -2.65 -7.84 -24.99
N ASN A 280 -3.01 -8.96 -24.36
CA ASN A 280 -2.06 -10.02 -24.06
C ASN A 280 -1.67 -10.76 -25.35
N ASN A 281 -0.45 -10.56 -25.82
CA ASN A 281 0.09 -11.25 -27.00
C ASN A 281 0.13 -12.78 -26.84
N LEU A 282 0.04 -13.30 -25.60
CA LEU A 282 0.06 -14.72 -25.29
C LEU A 282 -1.31 -15.26 -24.86
N ALA A 283 -2.41 -14.56 -25.13
CA ALA A 283 -3.77 -15.01 -24.77
C ALA A 283 -4.17 -16.39 -25.36
N TYR A 284 -3.37 -16.97 -26.26
CA TYR A 284 -3.55 -18.33 -26.78
C TYR A 284 -3.00 -19.44 -25.87
N CYS A 285 -2.16 -19.12 -24.88
CA CYS A 285 -1.53 -20.10 -24.00
C CYS A 285 -1.46 -19.69 -22.52
N GLU A 286 -2.05 -18.56 -22.14
CA GLU A 286 -2.08 -18.09 -20.76
C GLU A 286 -3.27 -17.16 -20.51
N GLN A 287 -3.53 -16.91 -19.23
CA GLN A 287 -4.53 -15.98 -18.73
C GLN A 287 -3.90 -15.04 -17.71
N ILE A 288 -4.38 -13.81 -17.67
CA ILE A 288 -3.91 -12.77 -16.75
C ILE A 288 -5.10 -12.30 -15.92
N ALA A 289 -4.98 -12.42 -14.60
CA ALA A 289 -6.04 -12.04 -13.65
C ALA A 289 -5.59 -11.03 -12.59
N ALA A 290 -4.30 -10.70 -12.55
CA ALA A 290 -3.73 -9.74 -11.62
C ALA A 290 -2.57 -8.97 -12.25
N THR A 291 -2.15 -7.92 -11.57
CA THR A 291 -0.96 -7.13 -11.90
C THR A 291 0.05 -7.18 -10.77
N ASN A 292 1.27 -6.75 -11.04
CA ASN A 292 2.23 -6.35 -10.01
C ASN A 292 1.70 -5.16 -9.15
N PRO A 293 2.42 -4.75 -8.07
CA PRO A 293 2.00 -3.69 -7.14
C PRO A 293 1.55 -2.35 -7.75
N CYS A 294 2.15 -1.92 -8.87
CA CYS A 294 1.90 -0.60 -9.45
C CYS A 294 0.98 -0.61 -10.69
N GLY A 295 0.45 -1.78 -11.08
CA GLY A 295 -0.55 -1.94 -12.15
C GLY A 295 0.01 -1.96 -13.59
N GLU A 296 1.29 -1.66 -13.78
CA GLU A 296 1.94 -1.54 -15.09
C GLU A 296 2.33 -2.89 -15.72
N GLN A 297 2.28 -3.98 -14.95
CA GLN A 297 2.56 -5.34 -15.41
C GLN A 297 1.41 -6.28 -15.06
N PRO A 298 0.39 -6.39 -15.93
CA PRO A 298 -0.50 -7.54 -15.94
C PRO A 298 0.31 -8.80 -16.28
N LEU A 299 0.32 -9.78 -15.38
CA LEU A 299 1.17 -10.97 -15.48
C LEU A 299 0.38 -12.25 -15.18
N PRO A 300 0.72 -13.37 -15.85
CA PRO A 300 0.14 -14.68 -15.54
C PRO A 300 0.67 -15.21 -14.20
N ALA A 301 0.17 -16.38 -13.77
CA ALA A 301 0.72 -17.10 -12.62
C ALA A 301 2.24 -17.34 -12.77
N TYR A 302 3.00 -17.02 -11.73
CA TYR A 302 4.47 -17.01 -11.70
C TYR A 302 5.13 -16.06 -12.71
N GLY A 303 4.33 -15.25 -13.40
CA GLY A 303 4.77 -14.27 -14.38
C GLY A 303 5.62 -13.19 -13.73
N CYS A 304 6.60 -12.72 -14.49
CA CYS A 304 7.51 -11.70 -14.02
C CYS A 304 7.96 -10.79 -15.15
N CYS A 305 8.48 -9.61 -14.80
CA CYS A 305 9.01 -8.65 -15.77
C CYS A 305 10.08 -7.77 -15.13
N ASP A 306 11.20 -7.63 -15.82
CA ASP A 306 12.17 -6.58 -15.55
C ASP A 306 11.79 -5.29 -16.30
N LEU A 307 12.27 -4.15 -15.82
CA LEU A 307 11.86 -2.84 -16.31
C LEU A 307 13.07 -1.98 -16.63
N GLY A 308 13.00 -1.14 -17.65
CA GLY A 308 14.08 -0.23 -18.03
C GLY A 308 13.56 1.04 -18.71
N PRO A 309 13.49 2.17 -17.99
CA PRO A 309 13.02 3.43 -18.56
C PRO A 309 14.12 4.18 -19.33
N LEU A 310 13.74 4.81 -20.44
CA LEU A 310 14.52 5.85 -21.11
C LEU A 310 14.19 7.24 -20.55
N ILE A 311 15.22 8.03 -20.26
CA ILE A 311 15.10 9.42 -19.81
C ILE A 311 14.82 10.32 -21.02
N LEU A 312 13.54 10.60 -21.29
CA LEU A 312 13.12 11.34 -22.49
C LEU A 312 13.74 12.73 -22.64
N PRO A 313 13.95 13.53 -21.56
CA PRO A 313 14.61 14.83 -21.67
C PRO A 313 15.97 14.80 -22.36
N ARG A 314 16.72 13.69 -22.24
CA ARG A 314 18.04 13.55 -22.89
C ARG A 314 17.95 13.51 -24.42
N PHE A 315 16.77 13.27 -25.00
CA PHE A 315 16.54 13.20 -26.45
C PHE A 315 15.93 14.48 -27.02
N VAL A 316 15.78 15.54 -26.23
CA VAL A 316 15.35 16.85 -26.73
C VAL A 316 16.56 17.66 -27.20
N ARG A 317 16.43 18.27 -28.39
CA ARG A 317 17.38 19.24 -28.94
C ARG A 317 16.75 20.63 -28.91
N HIS A 318 17.57 21.65 -28.66
CA HIS A 318 17.15 23.05 -28.52
C HIS A 318 15.99 23.23 -27.52
N PRO A 319 16.16 22.81 -26.25
CA PRO A 319 15.09 22.84 -25.27
C PRO A 319 14.53 24.26 -25.13
N PHE A 320 13.20 24.34 -25.05
CA PHE A 320 12.40 25.56 -24.97
C PHE A 320 12.53 26.52 -26.17
N GLY A 321 13.24 26.12 -27.22
CA GLY A 321 13.41 26.91 -28.43
C GLY A 321 14.29 28.15 -28.28
N LEU A 322 15.17 28.18 -27.27
CA LEU A 322 16.02 29.35 -26.96
C LEU A 322 17.18 29.53 -27.93
N ASP A 323 17.74 28.42 -28.44
CA ASP A 323 18.91 28.37 -29.31
C ASP A 323 18.65 27.65 -30.65
N GLY A 324 17.37 27.44 -31.01
CA GLY A 324 16.95 26.75 -32.23
C GLY A 324 15.51 26.25 -32.17
N VAL A 325 15.07 25.48 -33.18
CA VAL A 325 13.73 24.85 -33.14
C VAL A 325 13.77 23.64 -32.22
N ALA A 326 12.96 23.67 -31.16
CA ALA A 326 12.83 22.57 -30.22
C ALA A 326 12.31 21.30 -30.93
N GLN A 327 13.05 20.20 -30.80
CA GLN A 327 12.71 18.95 -31.47
C GLN A 327 13.15 17.72 -30.69
N PHE A 328 12.43 16.61 -30.87
CA PHE A 328 12.78 15.32 -30.28
C PHE A 328 13.60 14.47 -31.26
N ASP A 329 14.73 13.96 -30.82
CA ASP A 329 15.65 13.13 -31.60
C ASP A 329 15.20 11.67 -31.61
N PHE A 330 14.25 11.38 -32.49
CA PHE A 330 13.72 10.02 -32.67
C PHE A 330 14.78 9.01 -33.10
N ALA A 331 15.78 9.42 -33.89
CA ALA A 331 16.81 8.49 -34.36
C ALA A 331 17.69 8.00 -33.21
N ALA A 332 18.16 8.90 -32.34
CA ALA A 332 18.93 8.52 -31.15
C ALA A 332 18.07 7.74 -30.15
N PHE A 333 16.80 8.13 -29.99
CA PHE A 333 15.86 7.43 -29.12
C PHE A 333 15.62 5.97 -29.55
N GLU A 334 15.35 5.72 -30.84
CA GLU A 334 15.14 4.37 -31.35
C GLU A 334 16.38 3.48 -31.23
N GLN A 335 17.58 4.05 -31.43
CA GLN A 335 18.84 3.34 -31.21
C GLN A 335 19.00 2.92 -29.74
N ALA A 336 18.68 3.83 -28.81
CA ALA A 336 18.75 3.55 -27.39
C ALA A 336 17.73 2.47 -26.96
N VAL A 337 16.51 2.53 -27.50
CA VAL A 337 15.47 1.51 -27.29
C VAL A 337 15.96 0.14 -27.77
N ALA A 338 16.60 0.06 -28.94
CA ALA A 338 17.07 -1.21 -29.49
C ALA A 338 18.15 -1.88 -28.61
N VAL A 339 19.09 -1.10 -28.08
CA VAL A 339 20.09 -1.61 -27.12
C VAL A 339 19.44 -1.96 -25.78
N GLN A 340 18.44 -1.20 -25.35
CA GLN A 340 17.71 -1.44 -24.11
C GLN A 340 16.96 -2.79 -24.14
N VAL A 341 16.35 -3.16 -25.27
CA VAL A 341 15.70 -4.48 -25.43
C VAL A 341 16.69 -5.62 -25.17
N ARG A 342 17.91 -5.53 -25.71
CA ARG A 342 18.94 -6.55 -25.45
C ARG A 342 19.43 -6.53 -24.01
N ALA A 343 19.59 -5.34 -23.42
CA ALA A 343 19.98 -5.19 -22.03
C ALA A 343 18.98 -5.91 -21.10
N LEU A 344 17.68 -5.68 -21.28
CA LEU A 344 16.63 -6.33 -20.49
C LEU A 344 16.52 -7.84 -20.79
N ASP A 345 16.67 -8.27 -22.06
CA ASP A 345 16.74 -9.71 -22.38
C ASP A 345 17.89 -10.42 -21.64
N ASN A 346 19.02 -9.73 -21.46
CA ASN A 346 20.17 -10.23 -20.70
C ASN A 346 19.92 -10.23 -19.19
N VAL A 347 19.17 -9.27 -18.64
CA VAL A 347 18.78 -9.27 -17.22
C VAL A 347 18.06 -10.56 -16.84
N LEU A 348 17.20 -11.09 -17.72
CA LEU A 348 16.52 -12.37 -17.46
C LEU A 348 17.50 -13.54 -17.26
N ALA A 349 18.62 -13.54 -17.98
CA ALA A 349 19.66 -14.57 -17.84
C ALA A 349 20.57 -14.32 -16.63
N LEU A 350 20.81 -13.04 -16.31
CA LEU A 350 21.68 -12.61 -15.21
C LEU A 350 21.00 -12.71 -13.84
N SER A 351 19.68 -12.59 -13.79
CA SER A 351 18.95 -12.46 -12.53
C SER A 351 19.06 -13.71 -11.65
N PHE A 352 19.24 -13.48 -10.35
CA PHE A 352 18.91 -14.49 -9.36
C PHE A 352 17.39 -14.69 -9.33
N TRP A 353 16.95 -15.94 -9.37
CA TRP A 353 15.53 -16.31 -9.39
C TRP A 353 15.09 -16.77 -8.01
N PRO A 354 14.14 -16.07 -7.36
CA PRO A 354 13.64 -16.46 -6.04
C PRO A 354 13.04 -17.87 -6.05
N LEU A 355 12.31 -18.21 -7.12
CA LEU A 355 11.66 -19.51 -7.29
C LEU A 355 11.99 -20.13 -8.65
N PRO A 356 12.12 -21.47 -8.74
CA PRO A 356 12.29 -22.18 -10.02
C PRO A 356 11.16 -21.91 -11.03
N GLN A 357 9.91 -21.86 -10.56
CA GLN A 357 8.73 -21.64 -11.40
C GLN A 357 8.76 -20.27 -12.08
N GLN A 358 9.21 -19.24 -11.36
CA GLN A 358 9.39 -17.89 -11.92
C GLN A 358 10.48 -17.88 -12.99
N ARG A 359 11.59 -18.62 -12.78
CA ARG A 359 12.65 -18.78 -13.79
C ARG A 359 12.13 -19.48 -15.04
N GLU A 360 11.41 -20.58 -14.87
CA GLU A 360 10.84 -21.36 -15.98
C GLU A 360 9.90 -20.49 -16.83
N GLU A 361 8.99 -19.77 -16.18
CA GLU A 361 8.06 -18.83 -16.82
C GLU A 361 8.80 -17.70 -17.56
N ALA A 362 9.83 -17.12 -16.92
CA ALA A 362 10.67 -16.10 -17.54
C ALA A 362 11.43 -16.61 -18.77
N MET A 363 12.00 -17.81 -18.70
CA MET A 363 12.75 -18.39 -19.82
C MET A 363 11.82 -18.81 -20.97
N ALA A 364 10.60 -19.26 -20.64
CA ALA A 364 9.61 -19.67 -21.63
C ALA A 364 9.08 -18.50 -22.46
N LYS A 365 8.88 -17.33 -21.83
CA LYS A 365 8.14 -16.20 -22.43
C LYS A 365 8.93 -14.89 -22.56
N ARG A 366 10.02 -14.74 -21.83
CA ARG A 366 11.00 -13.64 -21.93
C ARG A 366 10.37 -12.24 -21.91
N ARG A 367 9.44 -11.98 -20.97
CA ARG A 367 8.78 -10.67 -20.81
C ARG A 367 9.76 -9.63 -20.31
N ILE A 368 9.77 -8.47 -20.96
CA ILE A 368 10.55 -7.29 -20.57
C ILE A 368 9.67 -6.04 -20.64
N GLY A 369 10.07 -4.97 -19.95
CA GLY A 369 9.33 -3.70 -19.95
C GLY A 369 10.24 -2.50 -20.24
N VAL A 370 10.42 -2.20 -21.52
CA VAL A 370 10.99 -0.94 -21.97
C VAL A 370 9.94 0.15 -21.77
N GLY A 371 10.33 1.21 -21.08
CA GLY A 371 9.47 2.33 -20.78
C GLY A 371 10.20 3.64 -20.90
N PHE A 372 9.65 4.69 -20.30
CA PHE A 372 10.29 5.98 -20.25
C PHE A 372 10.00 6.71 -18.94
N THR A 373 10.75 7.78 -18.68
CA THR A 373 10.52 8.77 -17.63
C THR A 373 10.71 10.18 -18.19
N GLY A 374 10.10 11.18 -17.56
CA GLY A 374 10.26 12.58 -17.92
C GLY A 374 9.39 13.02 -19.09
N LEU A 375 8.23 12.39 -19.33
CA LEU A 375 7.33 12.78 -20.42
C LEU A 375 6.87 14.23 -20.27
N GLY A 376 6.41 14.64 -19.09
CA GLY A 376 5.93 15.99 -18.87
C GLY A 376 7.03 17.05 -19.07
N ASN A 377 8.26 16.78 -18.60
CA ASN A 377 9.40 17.65 -18.89
C ASN A 377 9.71 17.73 -20.38
N THR A 378 9.67 16.59 -21.07
CA THR A 378 9.94 16.53 -22.51
C THR A 378 8.96 17.39 -23.29
N LEU A 379 7.67 17.32 -22.96
CA LEU A 379 6.66 18.17 -23.59
C LEU A 379 6.92 19.65 -23.29
N ALA A 380 7.21 20.01 -22.03
CA ALA A 380 7.56 21.39 -21.67
C ALA A 380 8.79 21.91 -22.43
N MET A 381 9.85 21.09 -22.54
CA MET A 381 11.06 21.39 -23.31
C MET A 381 10.81 21.49 -24.82
N LEU A 382 9.74 20.90 -25.34
CA LEU A 382 9.30 21.05 -26.73
C LEU A 382 8.32 22.21 -26.93
N GLY A 383 8.00 22.97 -25.86
CA GLY A 383 6.98 24.03 -25.91
C GLY A 383 5.55 23.51 -26.02
N LEU A 384 5.31 22.24 -25.67
CA LEU A 384 4.01 21.59 -25.75
C LEU A 384 3.40 21.42 -24.35
N ARG A 385 2.12 21.77 -24.21
CA ARG A 385 1.39 21.50 -22.96
C ARG A 385 1.01 20.03 -22.85
N TYR A 386 1.00 19.52 -21.63
CA TYR A 386 0.60 18.14 -21.34
C TYR A 386 -0.88 17.88 -21.61
N ASP A 387 -1.75 18.87 -21.37
CA ASP A 387 -3.23 18.77 -21.41
C ASP A 387 -3.87 19.13 -22.74
N ASN A 388 -3.11 19.25 -23.82
CA ASN A 388 -3.68 19.58 -25.13
C ASN A 388 -3.40 18.51 -26.18
N ASP A 389 -4.08 18.64 -27.31
CA ASP A 389 -4.01 17.65 -28.39
C ASP A 389 -2.61 17.54 -28.99
N ALA A 390 -1.86 18.66 -29.07
CA ALA A 390 -0.49 18.64 -29.59
C ALA A 390 0.47 17.86 -28.67
N GLY A 391 0.37 18.05 -27.35
CA GLY A 391 1.15 17.29 -26.37
C GLY A 391 0.79 15.81 -26.36
N ARG A 392 -0.50 15.48 -26.38
CA ARG A 392 -1.00 14.09 -26.49
C ARG A 392 -0.54 13.43 -27.80
N ALA A 393 -0.60 14.13 -28.92
CA ALA A 393 -0.12 13.63 -30.21
C ALA A 393 1.40 13.36 -30.18
N MET A 394 2.19 14.23 -29.55
CA MET A 394 3.62 14.01 -29.38
C MET A 394 3.93 12.84 -28.45
N ALA A 395 3.21 12.69 -27.34
CA ALA A 395 3.34 11.54 -26.43
C ALA A 395 3.01 10.22 -27.15
N ALA A 396 1.92 10.19 -27.91
CA ALA A 396 1.56 9.05 -28.75
C ALA A 396 2.63 8.75 -29.81
N ARG A 397 3.23 9.78 -30.41
CA ARG A 397 4.34 9.62 -31.36
C ARG A 397 5.57 9.01 -30.69
N ILE A 398 6.00 9.52 -29.53
CA ILE A 398 7.11 8.96 -28.75
C ILE A 398 6.86 7.48 -28.42
N ALA A 399 5.67 7.16 -27.90
CA ALA A 399 5.29 5.80 -27.55
C ALA A 399 5.27 4.85 -28.76
N ARG A 400 4.79 5.32 -29.92
CA ARG A 400 4.80 4.56 -31.18
C ARG A 400 6.22 4.25 -31.64
N HIS A 401 7.10 5.24 -31.68
CA HIS A 401 8.50 5.04 -32.06
C HIS A 401 9.22 4.08 -31.09
N MET A 402 8.92 4.17 -29.78
CA MET A 402 9.42 3.21 -28.78
C MET A 402 8.95 1.79 -29.08
N ARG A 403 7.64 1.61 -29.33
CA ARG A 403 7.04 0.32 -29.68
C ARG A 403 7.72 -0.28 -30.90
N ASP A 404 7.77 0.48 -31.99
CA ASP A 404 8.23 -0.05 -33.27
C ASP A 404 9.73 -0.40 -33.22
N ALA A 405 10.55 0.43 -32.56
CA ALA A 405 11.96 0.15 -32.34
C ALA A 405 12.17 -1.08 -31.44
N ALA A 406 11.39 -1.24 -30.37
CA ALA A 406 11.50 -2.38 -29.47
C ALA A 406 11.14 -3.70 -30.18
N TYR A 407 10.03 -3.73 -30.91
CA TYR A 407 9.62 -4.91 -31.69
C TYR A 407 10.63 -5.23 -32.80
N ARG A 408 11.16 -4.23 -33.53
CA ARG A 408 12.25 -4.44 -34.51
C ARG A 408 13.48 -5.06 -33.85
N ALA A 409 13.91 -4.53 -32.71
CA ALA A 409 15.07 -5.02 -31.98
C ALA A 409 14.88 -6.46 -31.48
N SER A 410 13.68 -6.81 -31.01
CA SER A 410 13.39 -8.16 -30.54
C SER A 410 13.26 -9.17 -31.67
N VAL A 411 12.79 -8.77 -32.85
CA VAL A 411 12.87 -9.61 -34.06
C VAL A 411 14.34 -9.83 -34.46
N ALA A 412 15.18 -8.79 -34.42
CA ALA A 412 16.62 -8.94 -34.69
C ALA A 412 17.30 -9.88 -33.67
N LEU A 413 16.95 -9.77 -32.39
CA LEU A 413 17.43 -10.72 -31.37
C LEU A 413 16.89 -12.14 -31.57
N ALA A 414 15.69 -12.31 -32.13
CA ALA A 414 15.17 -13.63 -32.45
C ALA A 414 15.97 -14.30 -33.58
N GLN A 415 16.42 -13.53 -34.57
CA GLN A 415 17.29 -14.03 -35.63
C GLN A 415 18.66 -14.47 -35.09
N GLU A 416 19.18 -13.76 -34.09
CA GLU A 416 20.49 -14.06 -33.50
C GLU A 416 20.44 -15.16 -32.43
N LYS A 417 19.49 -15.08 -31.49
CA LYS A 417 19.43 -15.91 -30.27
C LYS A 417 18.25 -16.88 -30.26
N GLY A 418 17.41 -16.88 -31.29
CA GLY A 418 16.15 -17.62 -31.38
C GLY A 418 14.96 -16.90 -30.72
N PRO A 419 13.71 -17.16 -31.16
CA PRO A 419 12.51 -16.63 -30.53
C PRO A 419 12.31 -17.18 -29.10
N PHE A 420 11.41 -16.59 -28.31
CA PHE A 420 11.02 -17.20 -27.02
C PHE A 420 10.35 -18.57 -27.23
N ALA A 421 10.52 -19.49 -26.28
CA ALA A 421 10.15 -20.91 -26.46
C ALA A 421 8.64 -21.14 -26.69
N ALA A 422 7.80 -20.35 -26.04
CA ALA A 422 6.34 -20.43 -26.19
C ALA A 422 5.80 -19.74 -27.45
N PHE A 423 6.65 -19.19 -28.33
CA PHE A 423 6.21 -18.43 -29.50
C PHE A 423 5.44 -19.31 -30.49
N ARG A 424 4.25 -18.85 -30.88
CA ARG A 424 3.44 -19.44 -31.95
C ARG A 424 2.93 -18.29 -32.82
N ALA A 425 3.38 -18.20 -34.07
CA ALA A 425 3.09 -17.05 -34.94
C ALA A 425 1.59 -16.79 -35.11
N GLU A 426 0.80 -17.84 -35.37
CA GLU A 426 -0.66 -17.73 -35.53
C GLU A 426 -1.35 -17.22 -34.25
N GLY A 427 -0.97 -17.74 -33.09
CA GLY A 427 -1.51 -17.29 -31.80
C GLY A 427 -1.10 -15.85 -31.47
N TYR A 428 0.17 -15.51 -31.69
CA TYR A 428 0.75 -14.21 -31.37
C TYR A 428 0.15 -13.09 -32.24
N LEU A 429 -0.02 -13.35 -33.54
CA LEU A 429 -0.57 -12.41 -34.52
C LEU A 429 -2.09 -12.58 -34.73
N ARG A 430 -2.78 -13.31 -33.84
CA ARG A 430 -4.24 -13.53 -33.92
C ARG A 430 -4.99 -12.20 -34.04
N PRO A 431 -5.99 -12.09 -34.93
CA PRO A 431 -6.83 -10.89 -35.03
C PRO A 431 -7.35 -10.42 -33.66
N GLY A 432 -7.21 -9.12 -33.40
CA GLY A 432 -7.62 -8.50 -32.14
C GLY A 432 -6.55 -8.48 -31.05
N SER A 433 -5.44 -9.21 -31.17
CA SER A 433 -4.30 -9.10 -30.25
C SER A 433 -3.59 -7.75 -30.38
N PHE A 434 -2.74 -7.39 -29.40
CA PHE A 434 -1.88 -6.21 -29.52
C PHE A 434 -0.97 -6.29 -30.76
N ALA A 435 -0.24 -7.40 -30.92
CA ALA A 435 0.69 -7.58 -32.03
C ALA A 435 0.02 -7.56 -33.41
N SER A 436 -1.26 -7.93 -33.52
CA SER A 436 -2.02 -7.83 -34.78
C SER A 436 -2.20 -6.39 -35.28
N ARG A 437 -2.08 -5.39 -34.38
CA ARG A 437 -2.19 -3.95 -34.69
C ARG A 437 -0.85 -3.29 -35.05
N LEU A 438 0.25 -4.05 -35.05
CA LEU A 438 1.54 -3.57 -35.55
C LEU A 438 1.49 -3.37 -37.06
N ASP A 439 2.37 -2.52 -37.56
CA ASP A 439 2.49 -2.25 -38.99
C ASP A 439 2.84 -3.52 -39.78
N ALA A 440 2.36 -3.63 -41.03
CA ALA A 440 2.50 -4.84 -41.83
C ALA A 440 3.94 -5.38 -41.92
N PRO A 441 4.99 -4.56 -42.15
CA PRO A 441 6.36 -5.05 -42.21
C PRO A 441 6.84 -5.70 -40.90
N LEU A 442 6.40 -5.19 -39.75
CA LEU A 442 6.72 -5.77 -38.45
C LEU A 442 6.02 -7.12 -38.27
N ARG A 443 4.73 -7.22 -38.62
CA ARG A 443 3.99 -8.49 -38.54
C ARG A 443 4.60 -9.56 -39.45
N GLU A 444 4.98 -9.18 -40.67
CA GLU A 444 5.67 -10.07 -41.61
C GLU A 444 7.02 -10.53 -41.08
N ALA A 445 7.79 -9.62 -40.48
CA ALA A 445 9.08 -9.96 -39.88
C ALA A 445 8.92 -10.91 -38.67
N ILE A 446 7.92 -10.67 -37.81
CA ILE A 446 7.58 -11.56 -36.69
C ILE A 446 7.14 -12.94 -37.20
N ALA A 447 6.31 -13.00 -38.24
CA ALA A 447 5.86 -14.25 -38.81
C ALA A 447 7.03 -15.05 -39.42
N LYS A 448 7.97 -14.37 -40.08
CA LYS A 448 9.11 -14.99 -40.77
C LYS A 448 10.24 -15.41 -39.83
N HIS A 449 10.56 -14.57 -38.85
CA HIS A 449 11.76 -14.73 -38.02
C HIS A 449 11.48 -15.04 -36.55
N GLY A 450 10.22 -14.94 -36.13
CA GLY A 450 9.84 -14.95 -34.73
C GLY A 450 10.22 -13.67 -33.99
N ILE A 451 10.01 -13.68 -32.68
CA ILE A 451 10.33 -12.57 -31.78
C ILE A 451 10.96 -13.10 -30.49
N ARG A 452 11.95 -12.38 -29.95
CA ARG A 452 12.73 -12.83 -28.79
C ARG A 452 11.96 -12.71 -27.48
N ASN A 453 11.10 -11.71 -27.38
CA ASN A 453 10.39 -11.34 -26.15
C ASN A 453 8.88 -11.33 -26.42
N SER A 454 8.08 -11.92 -25.53
CA SER A 454 6.62 -11.96 -25.75
C SER A 454 5.94 -10.60 -25.60
N HIS A 455 6.43 -9.79 -24.66
CA HIS A 455 5.97 -8.44 -24.34
C HIS A 455 7.19 -7.57 -24.09
N LEU A 456 7.09 -6.29 -24.47
CA LEU A 456 8.26 -5.41 -24.55
C LEU A 456 8.09 -4.07 -23.86
N LEU A 457 6.86 -3.61 -23.59
CA LEU A 457 6.60 -2.20 -23.35
C LEU A 457 5.78 -2.02 -22.09
N SER A 458 6.28 -1.18 -21.17
CA SER A 458 5.60 -0.87 -19.92
C SER A 458 6.03 0.49 -19.41
N ILE A 459 5.08 1.30 -18.93
CA ILE A 459 5.41 2.58 -18.33
C ILE A 459 5.22 2.48 -16.82
N ALA A 460 6.34 2.43 -16.10
CA ALA A 460 6.39 2.36 -14.65
C ALA A 460 6.38 3.75 -13.99
N PRO A 461 6.14 3.84 -12.67
CA PRO A 461 6.18 5.13 -11.95
C PRO A 461 7.56 5.78 -11.88
N THR A 462 8.65 5.02 -12.06
CA THR A 462 10.07 5.47 -12.04
C THR A 462 10.54 6.35 -10.87
N GLY A 463 9.76 6.54 -9.79
CA GLY A 463 9.98 7.62 -8.81
C GLY A 463 11.36 7.71 -8.15
N THR A 464 12.03 6.58 -7.84
CA THR A 464 13.39 6.63 -7.24
C THR A 464 14.49 6.73 -8.29
N VAL A 465 14.33 6.07 -9.45
CA VAL A 465 15.34 6.13 -10.52
C VAL A 465 15.31 7.47 -11.25
N SER A 466 14.14 8.11 -11.38
CA SER A 466 14.02 9.45 -11.93
C SER A 466 14.75 10.48 -11.06
N LEU A 467 14.56 10.40 -9.73
CA LEU A 467 15.31 11.22 -8.78
C LEU A 467 16.82 11.01 -8.90
N ALA A 468 17.29 9.76 -8.89
CA ALA A 468 18.72 9.46 -8.83
C ALA A 468 19.48 9.68 -10.15
N PHE A 469 18.87 9.36 -11.30
CA PHE A 469 19.55 9.30 -12.60
C PHE A 469 19.02 10.31 -13.63
N ALA A 470 17.85 10.91 -13.38
CA ALA A 470 17.19 11.83 -14.29
C ALA A 470 16.97 13.22 -13.66
N ASP A 471 17.76 13.57 -12.63
CA ASP A 471 17.69 14.88 -11.98
C ASP A 471 16.27 15.28 -11.55
N ASN A 472 15.53 14.32 -10.99
CA ASN A 472 14.13 14.52 -10.60
C ASN A 472 13.23 14.98 -11.78
N ALA A 473 13.46 14.44 -12.96
CA ALA A 473 12.47 14.51 -14.03
C ALA A 473 11.14 13.86 -13.59
N SER A 474 10.05 14.29 -14.21
CA SER A 474 8.70 13.79 -14.02
C SER A 474 8.65 12.27 -14.17
N ASN A 475 7.76 11.66 -13.40
CA ASN A 475 7.79 10.24 -13.11
C ASN A 475 7.06 9.43 -14.19
N GLY A 476 7.78 8.74 -15.06
CA GLY A 476 7.15 7.91 -16.08
C GLY A 476 6.38 8.74 -17.10
N ILE A 477 5.08 8.44 -17.19
CA ILE A 477 4.09 9.22 -17.96
C ILE A 477 3.62 10.48 -17.21
N GLU A 478 3.85 10.59 -15.90
CA GLU A 478 3.32 11.67 -15.08
C GLU A 478 3.84 13.05 -15.54
N PRO A 479 3.00 14.10 -15.44
CA PRO A 479 3.47 15.47 -15.47
C PRO A 479 4.29 15.78 -14.20
N PRO A 480 5.09 16.86 -14.18
CA PRO A 480 5.76 17.32 -12.96
C PRO A 480 4.74 17.53 -11.85
N PHE A 481 5.00 17.01 -10.64
CA PHE A 481 4.08 17.18 -9.52
C PHE A 481 3.94 18.66 -9.12
N ALA A 482 5.09 19.31 -8.93
CA ALA A 482 5.24 20.73 -8.68
C ALA A 482 6.67 21.13 -9.09
N TRP A 483 6.92 22.43 -9.30
CA TRP A 483 8.24 22.93 -9.70
C TRP A 483 9.26 22.88 -8.56
N THR A 484 8.80 23.07 -7.34
CA THR A 484 9.60 22.98 -6.12
C THR A 484 8.73 22.43 -5.00
N TYR A 485 9.25 21.46 -4.25
CA TYR A 485 8.56 20.85 -3.12
C TYR A 485 9.55 20.35 -2.07
N ARG A 486 9.04 20.07 -0.87
CA ARG A 486 9.84 19.47 0.21
C ARG A 486 9.66 17.96 0.21
N ARG A 487 10.77 17.23 0.38
CA ARG A 487 10.78 15.77 0.50
C ARG A 487 11.41 15.37 1.82
N HIS A 488 10.68 14.55 2.56
CA HIS A 488 11.11 14.00 3.84
C HIS A 488 11.82 12.67 3.58
N LYS A 489 13.06 12.56 4.04
CA LYS A 489 13.84 11.34 4.04
C LYS A 489 14.02 10.88 5.47
N ARG A 490 13.64 9.64 5.75
CA ARG A 490 13.91 9.02 7.05
C ARG A 490 15.34 8.50 7.07
N GLU A 491 16.10 8.89 8.08
CA GLU A 491 17.48 8.47 8.30
C GLU A 491 17.54 7.11 9.02
N PRO A 492 18.67 6.39 8.95
CA PRO A 492 18.84 5.10 9.62
C PRO A 492 18.62 5.15 11.14
N ASP A 493 18.88 6.29 11.78
CA ASP A 493 18.64 6.53 13.20
C ASP A 493 17.17 6.83 13.55
N GLY A 494 16.30 6.85 12.54
CA GLY A 494 14.88 7.13 12.66
C GLY A 494 14.49 8.61 12.59
N SER A 495 15.46 9.53 12.54
CA SER A 495 15.22 10.96 12.32
C SER A 495 14.76 11.24 10.89
N THR A 496 14.35 12.48 10.59
CA THR A 496 13.91 12.87 9.25
C THR A 496 14.67 14.10 8.77
N THR A 497 15.34 13.98 7.62
CA THR A 497 15.97 15.08 6.90
C THR A 497 15.04 15.58 5.81
N VAL A 498 14.89 16.90 5.71
CA VAL A 498 14.03 17.54 4.70
C VAL A 498 14.91 18.13 3.61
N TYR A 499 14.62 17.75 2.37
CA TYR A 499 15.30 18.27 1.19
C TYR A 499 14.33 19.13 0.38
N GLN A 500 14.81 20.28 -0.10
CA GLN A 500 14.15 21.00 -1.17
C GLN A 500 14.49 20.29 -2.49
N VAL A 501 13.46 19.98 -3.26
CA VAL A 501 13.60 19.26 -4.53
C VAL A 501 12.97 20.11 -5.62
N GLN A 502 13.65 20.22 -6.75
CA GLN A 502 13.18 20.96 -7.91
C GLN A 502 13.00 20.04 -9.11
N ASP A 503 12.03 20.37 -9.96
CA ASP A 503 11.80 19.67 -11.23
C ASP A 503 12.94 19.93 -12.24
N HIS A 504 13.31 18.90 -13.02
CA HIS A 504 14.40 18.97 -13.99
C HIS A 504 14.22 20.08 -15.04
N ALA A 505 13.07 20.14 -15.72
CA ALA A 505 12.85 21.13 -16.78
C ALA A 505 12.79 22.54 -16.19
N PHE A 506 12.24 22.69 -14.99
CA PHE A 506 12.25 23.96 -14.28
C PHE A 506 13.69 24.45 -14.00
N ARG A 507 14.56 23.60 -13.44
CA ARG A 507 15.97 23.96 -13.22
C ARG A 507 16.69 24.30 -14.52
N LEU A 508 16.46 23.52 -15.57
CA LEU A 508 17.05 23.75 -16.88
C LEU A 508 16.60 25.10 -17.47
N TRP A 509 15.30 25.43 -17.39
CA TRP A 509 14.78 26.72 -17.82
C TRP A 509 15.46 27.87 -17.08
N ARG A 510 15.54 27.81 -15.75
CA ARG A 510 16.22 28.84 -14.94
C ARG A 510 17.68 29.04 -15.35
N SER A 511 18.39 27.94 -15.65
CA SER A 511 19.79 28.00 -16.08
C SER A 511 19.99 28.62 -17.47
N LEU A 512 19.02 28.48 -18.38
CA LEU A 512 19.14 28.92 -19.78
C LEU A 512 18.49 30.27 -20.05
N ALA A 513 17.30 30.52 -19.49
CA ALA A 513 16.52 31.74 -19.70
C ALA A 513 16.78 32.80 -18.61
N GLY A 514 17.37 32.41 -17.47
CA GLY A 514 17.63 33.26 -16.31
C GLY A 514 16.67 33.00 -15.14
N GLU A 515 17.15 33.24 -13.92
CA GLU A 515 16.43 32.94 -12.67
C GLU A 515 15.07 33.64 -12.55
N GLU A 516 14.92 34.84 -13.10
CA GLU A 516 13.68 35.64 -13.02
C GLU A 516 12.79 35.50 -14.27
N ALA A 517 13.17 34.68 -15.26
CA ALA A 517 12.41 34.55 -16.50
C ALA A 517 11.00 33.94 -16.23
N PRO A 518 9.93 34.49 -16.82
CA PRO A 518 8.59 33.93 -16.66
C PRO A 518 8.53 32.51 -17.24
N LEU A 519 7.80 31.60 -16.59
CA LEU A 519 7.63 30.25 -17.10
C LEU A 519 6.75 30.26 -18.37
N PRO A 520 7.16 29.60 -19.47
CA PRO A 520 6.34 29.45 -20.66
C PRO A 520 5.02 28.71 -20.38
N PRO A 521 3.97 28.93 -21.19
CA PRO A 521 2.67 28.25 -21.02
C PRO A 521 2.72 26.72 -21.07
N ALA A 522 3.81 26.13 -21.57
CA ALA A 522 4.03 24.69 -21.63
C ALA A 522 4.32 24.05 -20.25
N PHE A 523 4.70 24.86 -19.25
CA PHE A 523 4.91 24.41 -17.87
C PHE A 523 3.55 24.22 -17.18
N VAL A 524 3.10 22.97 -17.11
CA VAL A 524 1.86 22.57 -16.42
C VAL A 524 2.19 21.49 -15.40
N SER A 525 1.79 21.72 -14.15
CA SER A 525 1.98 20.76 -13.05
C SER A 525 0.77 19.83 -12.89
N ALA A 526 0.98 18.72 -12.18
CA ALA A 526 -0.06 17.73 -11.92
C ALA A 526 -1.29 18.31 -11.19
N LEU A 527 -1.09 19.35 -10.37
CA LEU A 527 -2.15 19.98 -9.57
C LEU A 527 -3.01 20.95 -10.39
N GLU A 528 -2.51 21.41 -11.54
CA GLU A 528 -3.23 22.32 -12.44
C GLU A 528 -4.09 21.58 -13.48
N LEU A 529 -3.92 20.26 -13.59
CA LEU A 529 -4.55 19.45 -14.61
C LEU A 529 -5.95 19.00 -14.20
N ALA A 530 -6.88 19.07 -15.15
CA ALA A 530 -8.18 18.45 -14.97
C ALA A 530 -8.02 16.90 -14.94
N PRO A 531 -8.83 16.19 -14.14
CA PRO A 531 -8.80 14.72 -14.09
C PRO A 531 -8.98 14.06 -15.47
N ALA A 532 -9.83 14.66 -16.33
CA ALA A 532 -10.07 14.18 -17.69
C ALA A 532 -8.81 14.28 -18.58
N ASP A 533 -7.95 15.29 -18.40
CA ASP A 533 -6.73 15.44 -19.19
C ASP A 533 -5.65 14.44 -18.80
N HIS A 534 -5.56 14.09 -17.51
CA HIS A 534 -4.75 12.96 -17.07
C HIS A 534 -5.17 11.66 -17.76
N LEU A 535 -6.49 11.40 -17.81
CA LEU A 535 -7.05 10.22 -18.47
C LEU A 535 -6.79 10.23 -19.98
N ALA A 536 -7.00 11.38 -20.64
CA ALA A 536 -6.80 11.55 -22.07
C ALA A 536 -5.35 11.30 -22.50
N MET A 537 -4.37 11.67 -21.66
CA MET A 537 -2.97 11.33 -21.93
C MET A 537 -2.73 9.82 -21.91
N VAL A 538 -3.29 9.10 -20.93
CA VAL A 538 -3.17 7.63 -20.87
C VAL A 538 -3.84 7.01 -22.11
N ALA A 539 -5.03 7.48 -22.48
CA ALA A 539 -5.72 7.03 -23.68
C ALA A 539 -4.92 7.25 -24.97
N ALA A 540 -4.15 8.35 -25.05
CA ALA A 540 -3.28 8.61 -26.20
C ALA A 540 -2.07 7.65 -26.28
N VAL A 541 -1.56 7.18 -25.14
CA VAL A 541 -0.32 6.38 -25.06
C VAL A 541 -0.58 4.87 -24.99
N GLN A 542 -1.61 4.42 -24.26
CA GLN A 542 -1.95 3.01 -24.01
C GLN A 542 -2.01 2.13 -25.28
N PRO A 543 -2.50 2.60 -26.44
CA PRO A 543 -2.54 1.80 -27.67
C PRO A 543 -1.16 1.31 -28.15
N PHE A 544 -0.07 1.94 -27.68
CA PHE A 544 1.30 1.60 -28.05
C PHE A 544 2.03 0.80 -26.96
N ILE A 545 1.37 0.43 -25.86
CA ILE A 545 1.95 -0.31 -24.73
C ILE A 545 1.29 -1.69 -24.63
N ASP A 546 2.06 -2.76 -24.79
CA ASP A 546 1.55 -4.14 -24.79
C ASP A 546 1.20 -4.65 -23.38
N THR A 547 1.88 -4.16 -22.34
CA THR A 547 1.48 -4.40 -20.93
C THR A 547 0.67 -3.23 -20.37
N GLY A 548 0.92 -2.75 -19.16
CA GLY A 548 0.18 -1.66 -18.51
C GLY A 548 0.95 -0.34 -18.42
N ILE A 549 0.24 0.69 -17.97
CA ILE A 549 0.78 2.01 -17.64
C ILE A 549 0.42 2.29 -16.18
N SER A 550 1.42 2.59 -15.36
CA SER A 550 1.17 3.16 -14.04
C SER A 550 0.94 4.65 -14.19
N LYS A 551 -0.30 5.08 -13.96
CA LYS A 551 -0.71 6.49 -13.93
C LYS A 551 -1.67 6.71 -12.77
N THR A 552 -1.42 7.76 -12.01
CA THR A 552 -2.37 8.32 -11.04
C THR A 552 -3.17 9.43 -11.69
N VAL A 553 -4.49 9.30 -11.76
CA VAL A 553 -5.36 10.45 -12.09
C VAL A 553 -5.56 11.24 -10.80
N ASN A 554 -4.93 12.41 -10.69
CA ASN A 554 -5.14 13.29 -9.54
C ASN A 554 -6.53 13.92 -9.65
N VAL A 555 -7.28 13.88 -8.57
CA VAL A 555 -8.65 14.35 -8.47
C VAL A 555 -8.73 15.45 -7.41
N PRO A 556 -9.20 16.66 -7.74
CA PRO A 556 -9.42 17.72 -6.77
C PRO A 556 -10.33 17.28 -5.62
N ALA A 557 -10.11 17.82 -4.43
CA ALA A 557 -10.92 17.51 -3.25
C ALA A 557 -12.40 17.91 -3.45
N ASP A 558 -12.69 18.90 -4.29
CA ASP A 558 -14.02 19.40 -4.62
C ASP A 558 -14.61 18.77 -5.90
N CYS A 559 -13.97 17.75 -6.48
CA CYS A 559 -14.46 17.08 -7.69
C CYS A 559 -15.89 16.52 -7.47
N PRO A 560 -16.87 16.88 -8.32
CA PRO A 560 -18.22 16.34 -8.22
C PRO A 560 -18.25 14.82 -8.36
N TRP A 561 -19.15 14.18 -7.61
CA TRP A 561 -19.31 12.73 -7.57
C TRP A 561 -19.57 12.12 -8.96
N GLU A 562 -20.47 12.73 -9.74
CA GLU A 562 -20.84 12.25 -11.07
C GLU A 562 -19.65 12.32 -12.03
N SER A 563 -18.91 13.43 -12.00
CA SER A 563 -17.69 13.63 -12.79
C SER A 563 -16.61 12.60 -12.44
N PHE A 564 -16.49 12.25 -11.16
CA PHE A 564 -15.58 11.20 -10.73
C PHE A 564 -15.97 9.82 -11.29
N GLN A 565 -17.25 9.44 -11.22
CA GLN A 565 -17.73 8.18 -11.80
C GLN A 565 -17.54 8.14 -13.32
N ASP A 566 -17.69 9.27 -14.01
CA ASP A 566 -17.46 9.37 -15.45
C ASP A 566 -16.02 9.09 -15.88
N LEU A 567 -15.02 9.32 -15.01
CA LEU A 567 -13.63 8.97 -15.31
C LEU A 567 -13.47 7.47 -15.58
N TYR A 568 -14.11 6.62 -14.78
CA TYR A 568 -14.02 5.17 -14.94
C TYR A 568 -14.83 4.67 -16.14
N ARG A 569 -16.00 5.26 -16.41
CA ARG A 569 -16.77 4.98 -17.64
C ARG A 569 -15.97 5.34 -18.88
N THR A 570 -15.33 6.52 -18.87
CA THR A 570 -14.50 7.00 -19.98
C THR A 570 -13.25 6.14 -20.15
N ALA A 571 -12.61 5.71 -19.06
CA ALA A 571 -11.46 4.81 -19.09
C ALA A 571 -11.80 3.47 -19.76
N TRP A 572 -12.93 2.87 -19.37
CA TRP A 572 -13.44 1.65 -19.99
C TRP A 572 -13.73 1.84 -21.48
N ALA A 573 -14.49 2.88 -21.83
CA ALA A 573 -14.84 3.18 -23.22
C ALA A 573 -13.61 3.47 -24.10
N SER A 574 -12.54 4.02 -23.51
CA SER A 574 -11.27 4.29 -24.18
C SER A 574 -10.38 3.04 -24.30
N GLY A 575 -10.82 1.89 -23.81
CA GLY A 575 -10.09 0.63 -23.87
C GLY A 575 -8.85 0.57 -22.97
N LEU A 576 -8.81 1.36 -21.89
CA LEU A 576 -7.72 1.32 -20.93
C LEU A 576 -7.69 -0.01 -20.17
N LYS A 577 -6.51 -0.40 -19.69
CA LYS A 577 -6.30 -1.67 -18.97
C LYS A 577 -6.58 -1.56 -17.48
N GLY A 578 -6.52 -0.34 -16.93
CA GLY A 578 -6.88 -0.06 -15.56
C GLY A 578 -6.88 1.45 -15.27
N LEU A 579 -7.38 1.81 -14.09
CA LEU A 579 -7.42 3.19 -13.62
C LEU A 579 -7.21 3.24 -12.10
N SER A 580 -6.34 4.16 -11.69
CA SER A 580 -6.12 4.55 -10.30
C SER A 580 -6.31 6.05 -10.16
N THR A 581 -7.16 6.48 -9.22
CA THR A 581 -7.38 7.89 -8.91
C THR A 581 -6.84 8.21 -7.52
N TYR A 582 -6.25 9.40 -7.36
CA TYR A 582 -5.89 9.91 -6.05
C TYR A 582 -6.64 11.21 -5.77
N ARG A 583 -7.51 11.19 -4.75
CA ARG A 583 -8.18 12.36 -4.22
C ARG A 583 -7.65 12.64 -2.81
N PRO A 584 -7.18 13.86 -2.50
CA PRO A 584 -6.74 14.20 -1.14
C PRO A 584 -7.87 14.00 -0.12
N SER A 585 -7.58 13.36 1.02
CA SER A 585 -8.53 13.14 2.11
C SER A 585 -7.89 13.32 3.50
N ALA A 586 -8.70 13.76 4.48
CA ALA A 586 -8.24 13.98 5.85
C ALA A 586 -7.74 12.66 6.46
N GLY A 587 -6.46 12.59 6.82
CA GLY A 587 -5.85 11.42 7.46
C GLY A 587 -4.78 10.68 6.64
N ARG A 588 -4.57 11.03 5.36
CA ARG A 588 -3.41 10.56 4.58
C ARG A 588 -2.39 11.69 4.44
N GLY A 589 -1.30 11.62 5.22
CA GLY A 589 -0.18 12.55 5.09
C GLY A 589 0.41 12.50 3.68
N ALA A 590 0.64 13.67 3.08
CA ALA A 590 1.28 13.77 1.77
C ALA A 590 2.78 13.47 1.92
N VAL A 591 3.33 12.61 1.05
CA VAL A 591 4.79 12.38 1.00
C VAL A 591 5.52 13.56 0.37
N LEU A 592 4.80 14.36 -0.44
CA LEU A 592 5.29 15.55 -1.13
C LEU A 592 4.43 16.74 -0.72
N GLU A 593 5.05 17.76 -0.16
CA GLU A 593 4.37 19.00 0.25
C GLU A 593 4.82 20.17 -0.62
N THR A 594 3.86 20.84 -1.23
CA THR A 594 4.05 22.15 -1.86
C THR A 594 4.05 23.23 -0.78
N ALA A 595 4.82 24.32 -0.96
CA ALA A 595 4.96 25.40 0.01
C ALA A 595 3.69 26.26 0.24
N GLN A 596 2.52 25.86 -0.29
CA GLN A 596 1.26 26.54 -0.01
C GLN A 596 0.60 25.96 1.24
N ALA A 597 0.51 26.82 2.25
CA ALA A 597 -0.25 26.76 3.51
C ALA A 597 -0.55 25.35 4.02
N ALA A 598 0.25 24.90 4.99
CA ALA A 598 -0.25 23.95 5.97
C ALA A 598 -1.57 24.50 6.53
N PRO A 599 -2.68 23.76 6.50
CA PRO A 599 -3.73 24.02 7.47
C PRO A 599 -3.08 23.86 8.84
N ASP A 600 -3.29 24.81 9.74
CA ASP A 600 -2.82 24.72 11.12
C ASP A 600 -3.13 23.31 11.64
N GLU A 601 -2.09 22.50 11.84
CA GLU A 601 -2.25 21.25 12.57
C GLU A 601 -2.81 21.64 13.94
N PRO A 602 -3.98 21.11 14.35
CA PRO A 602 -4.43 21.34 15.71
C PRO A 602 -3.33 20.84 16.63
N ALA A 603 -2.77 21.75 17.44
CA ALA A 603 -1.68 21.47 18.35
C ALA A 603 -1.95 20.14 19.05
N SER A 604 -1.03 19.17 18.88
CA SER A 604 -1.21 17.83 19.44
C SER A 604 -1.44 17.98 20.95
N ASP A 605 -2.56 17.47 21.46
CA ASP A 605 -2.85 17.55 22.89
C ASP A 605 -1.66 16.94 23.67
N PRO A 606 -0.90 17.73 24.44
CA PRO A 606 0.29 17.24 25.13
C PRO A 606 -0.05 16.16 26.17
N MET A 607 -1.33 16.05 26.56
CA MET A 607 -1.83 14.98 27.41
C MET A 607 -1.97 13.62 26.71
N ARG A 608 -2.01 13.61 25.37
CA ARG A 608 -2.21 12.41 24.54
C ARG A 608 -1.07 12.14 23.55
N ALA A 609 -0.10 13.03 23.43
CA ALA A 609 1.08 12.84 22.58
C ALA A 609 1.86 11.55 22.92
N VAL A 610 2.38 10.84 21.92
CA VAL A 610 3.13 9.59 22.14
C VAL A 610 4.54 9.89 22.67
N ILE A 611 4.89 9.31 23.81
CA ILE A 611 6.21 9.44 24.44
C ILE A 611 7.02 8.18 24.12
N ALA A 612 7.89 8.26 23.10
CA ALA A 612 8.66 7.11 22.62
C ALA A 612 9.65 6.54 23.65
N ARG A 613 10.18 7.38 24.56
CA ARG A 613 11.11 6.96 25.62
C ARG A 613 10.93 7.80 26.89
N ARG A 614 11.15 7.18 28.06
CA ARG A 614 11.16 7.88 29.35
C ARG A 614 12.18 9.04 29.30
N PRO A 615 11.78 10.27 29.65
CA PRO A 615 12.69 11.41 29.69
C PRO A 615 13.86 11.17 30.66
N PRO A 616 15.09 11.62 30.31
CA PRO A 616 16.22 11.56 31.22
C PRO A 616 16.01 12.50 32.41
N GLY A 617 16.37 12.06 33.62
CA GLY A 617 16.24 12.85 34.85
C GLY A 617 15.24 12.30 35.88
N ALA A 618 15.11 13.02 36.98
CA ALA A 618 14.13 12.75 38.03
C ALA A 618 12.75 13.27 37.58
N LEU A 619 11.70 12.49 37.83
CA LEU A 619 10.33 12.89 37.61
C LEU A 619 9.65 13.16 38.96
N PRO A 620 8.81 14.19 39.08
CA PRO A 620 7.96 14.35 40.25
C PRO A 620 7.07 13.11 40.41
N ALA A 621 7.04 12.54 41.61
CA ALA A 621 6.27 11.32 41.89
C ALA A 621 5.48 11.47 43.19
N VAL A 622 4.29 10.87 43.21
CA VAL A 622 3.45 10.74 44.41
C VAL A 622 3.50 9.29 44.87
N ALA A 623 3.86 9.08 46.13
CA ALA A 623 3.75 7.77 46.78
C ALA A 623 2.54 7.79 47.73
N GLU A 624 1.54 6.95 47.48
CA GLU A 624 0.33 6.88 48.29
C GLU A 624 0.13 5.48 48.87
N LYS A 625 -0.22 5.42 50.15
CA LYS A 625 -0.65 4.21 50.84
C LYS A 625 -2.13 3.98 50.57
N ILE A 626 -2.47 2.86 49.93
CA ILE A 626 -3.85 2.45 49.65
C ILE A 626 -4.26 1.35 50.63
N GLU A 627 -5.29 1.64 51.44
CA GLU A 627 -5.94 0.66 52.31
C GLU A 627 -7.31 0.28 51.74
N TYR A 628 -7.54 -1.01 51.51
CA TYR A 628 -8.79 -1.55 50.96
C TYR A 628 -9.18 -2.83 51.70
N TRP A 629 -10.45 -3.23 51.58
CA TRP A 629 -10.99 -4.42 52.24
C TRP A 629 -11.41 -5.44 51.20
N THR A 630 -10.94 -6.68 51.40
CA THR A 630 -11.34 -7.87 50.66
C THR A 630 -12.04 -8.85 51.60
N ARG A 631 -12.45 -10.03 51.11
CA ARG A 631 -12.96 -11.12 51.95
C ARG A 631 -11.93 -11.62 52.98
N GLU A 632 -10.65 -11.45 52.69
CA GLU A 632 -9.53 -11.81 53.58
C GLU A 632 -9.26 -10.73 54.66
N GLY A 633 -10.04 -9.65 54.67
CA GLY A 633 -9.91 -8.54 55.60
C GLY A 633 -9.19 -7.34 55.01
N ARG A 634 -8.56 -6.54 55.88
CA ARG A 634 -7.92 -5.27 55.50
C ARG A 634 -6.57 -5.52 54.83
N GLN A 635 -6.44 -5.05 53.60
CA GLN A 635 -5.23 -5.10 52.79
C GLN A 635 -4.56 -3.73 52.72
N THR A 636 -3.27 -3.71 52.39
CA THR A 636 -2.49 -2.48 52.23
C THR A 636 -1.49 -2.63 51.11
N LEU A 637 -1.40 -1.64 50.23
CA LEU A 637 -0.34 -1.51 49.23
C LEU A 637 0.11 -0.06 49.06
N TYR A 638 1.28 0.13 48.43
CA TYR A 638 1.82 1.45 48.12
C TYR A 638 1.85 1.64 46.60
N LEU A 639 1.31 2.75 46.10
CA LEU A 639 1.39 3.12 44.68
C LEU A 639 2.28 4.33 44.51
N LEU A 640 3.19 4.25 43.54
CA LEU A 640 3.97 5.38 43.06
C LEU A 640 3.46 5.78 41.67
N VAL A 641 3.12 7.05 41.50
CA VAL A 641 2.74 7.63 40.21
C VAL A 641 3.71 8.76 39.87
N SER A 642 4.43 8.62 38.75
CA SER A 642 5.36 9.64 38.25
C SER A 642 4.69 10.50 37.18
N PHE A 643 4.98 11.80 37.23
CA PHE A 643 4.40 12.80 36.35
C PHE A 643 5.45 13.47 35.48
N LEU A 644 5.09 13.77 34.24
CA LEU A 644 5.86 14.54 33.28
C LEU A 644 5.25 15.94 33.17
N PRO A 645 6.01 17.02 33.43
CA PRO A 645 5.54 18.36 33.12
C PRO A 645 5.33 18.50 31.61
N VAL A 646 4.18 19.03 31.22
CA VAL A 646 3.85 19.36 29.83
C VAL A 646 3.51 20.85 29.70
N GLU A 647 3.46 21.36 28.46
CA GLU A 647 3.13 22.76 28.19
C GLU A 647 1.81 23.20 28.85
N GLY A 648 1.74 24.47 29.25
CA GLY A 648 0.59 25.03 29.94
C GLY A 648 0.51 24.72 31.44
N GLY A 649 1.63 24.31 32.06
CA GLY A 649 1.72 24.08 33.51
C GLY A 649 1.01 22.81 34.00
N ARG A 650 0.62 21.92 33.09
CA ARG A 650 -0.06 20.66 33.41
C ARG A 650 0.96 19.54 33.63
N GLU A 651 0.59 18.56 34.46
CA GLU A 651 1.40 17.38 34.74
C GLU A 651 0.71 16.13 34.18
N ARG A 652 1.42 15.36 33.34
CA ARG A 652 0.92 14.10 32.77
C ARG A 652 1.41 12.91 33.58
N ALA A 653 0.52 12.04 34.05
CA ALA A 653 0.95 10.77 34.63
C ALA A 653 1.54 9.86 33.54
N ILE A 654 2.78 9.40 33.72
CA ILE A 654 3.50 8.61 32.70
C ILE A 654 4.06 7.28 33.21
N GLU A 655 4.22 7.11 34.53
CA GLU A 655 4.69 5.85 35.11
C GLU A 655 3.92 5.50 36.39
N PHE A 656 3.67 4.22 36.58
CA PHE A 656 2.93 3.64 37.70
C PHE A 656 3.73 2.45 38.22
N PHE A 657 4.04 2.46 39.51
CA PHE A 657 4.83 1.41 40.15
C PHE A 657 4.26 1.03 41.51
N MET A 658 4.49 -0.23 41.88
CA MET A 658 4.26 -0.73 43.23
C MET A 658 5.62 -1.22 43.77
N PRO A 659 6.12 -0.69 44.90
CA PRO A 659 7.41 -1.09 45.45
C PRO A 659 7.39 -2.54 45.96
N VAL A 660 8.57 -3.15 46.06
CA VAL A 660 8.76 -4.59 46.31
C VAL A 660 8.29 -4.98 47.72
N GLY A 661 7.59 -6.11 47.82
CA GLY A 661 7.03 -6.63 49.08
C GLY A 661 5.70 -7.36 48.92
N GLN A 662 5.47 -8.00 47.77
CA GLN A 662 4.20 -8.64 47.38
C GLN A 662 3.92 -9.85 48.27
N ARG A 663 2.75 -9.86 48.93
CA ARG A 663 2.36 -10.92 49.87
C ARG A 663 1.26 -11.85 49.33
N SER A 664 0.54 -11.45 48.29
CA SER A 664 -0.58 -12.20 47.69
C SER A 664 -0.51 -12.25 46.16
N GLU A 665 -1.22 -13.20 45.56
CA GLU A 665 -1.33 -13.37 44.10
C GLU A 665 -1.91 -12.11 43.43
N SER A 666 -2.96 -11.51 44.02
CA SER A 666 -3.56 -10.26 43.52
C SER A 666 -2.55 -9.11 43.43
N GLN A 667 -1.63 -9.00 44.40
CA GLN A 667 -0.59 -7.97 44.37
C GLN A 667 0.43 -8.20 43.25
N GLN A 668 0.71 -9.45 42.89
CA GLN A 668 1.58 -9.78 41.74
C GLN A 668 0.92 -9.35 40.43
N TRP A 669 -0.38 -9.63 40.25
CA TRP A 669 -1.16 -9.18 39.10
C TRP A 669 -1.25 -7.66 38.99
N ILE A 670 -1.50 -6.97 40.11
CA ILE A 670 -1.52 -5.50 40.16
C ILE A 670 -0.15 -4.95 39.73
N SER A 671 0.96 -5.53 40.19
CA SER A 671 2.30 -5.11 39.79
C SER A 671 2.54 -5.23 38.29
N ALA A 672 2.12 -6.34 37.67
CA ALA A 672 2.19 -6.52 36.22
C ALA A 672 1.31 -5.51 35.48
N CYS A 673 0.09 -5.25 35.98
CA CYS A 673 -0.83 -4.26 35.42
C CYS A 673 -0.24 -2.84 35.47
N MET A 674 0.48 -2.45 36.53
CA MET A 674 1.11 -1.14 36.63
C MET A 674 2.19 -0.90 35.55
N ARG A 675 2.94 -1.95 35.16
CA ARG A 675 3.91 -1.86 34.06
C ARG A 675 3.21 -1.64 32.71
N MET A 676 2.12 -2.35 32.47
CA MET A 676 1.30 -2.19 31.27
C MET A 676 0.61 -0.82 31.23
N LEU A 677 0.12 -0.35 32.37
CA LEU A 677 -0.49 0.98 32.50
C LEU A 677 0.53 2.09 32.20
N SER A 678 1.79 1.91 32.61
CA SER A 678 2.90 2.83 32.27
C SER A 678 3.20 2.87 30.77
N LEU A 679 3.03 1.75 30.05
CA LEU A 679 3.14 1.73 28.58
C LEU A 679 1.94 2.44 27.94
N ALA A 680 0.73 2.17 28.44
CA ALA A 680 -0.49 2.80 27.96
C ALA A 680 -0.49 4.32 28.15
N ALA A 681 0.03 4.79 29.27
CA ALA A 681 0.17 6.21 29.56
C ALA A 681 1.14 6.92 28.62
N ARG A 682 2.27 6.29 28.30
CA ARG A 682 3.24 6.81 27.31
C ARG A 682 2.68 6.79 25.90
N GLY A 683 1.82 5.83 25.57
CA GLY A 683 1.14 5.75 24.28
C GLY A 683 -0.01 6.75 24.09
N GLY A 684 -0.45 7.46 25.14
CA GLY A 684 -1.52 8.46 25.04
C GLY A 684 -2.93 7.94 25.31
N PHE A 685 -3.07 6.73 25.87
CA PHE A 685 -4.37 6.06 26.09
C PHE A 685 -4.61 5.64 27.56
N LEU A 686 -4.06 6.43 28.50
CA LEU A 686 -4.21 6.20 29.95
C LEU A 686 -5.67 6.12 30.40
N GLU A 687 -6.51 7.07 29.97
CA GLU A 687 -7.93 7.14 30.37
C GLU A 687 -8.69 5.87 29.98
N ARG A 688 -8.45 5.39 28.75
CA ARG A 688 -9.04 4.14 28.24
C ARG A 688 -8.54 2.94 29.03
N ALA A 689 -7.23 2.84 29.28
CA ALA A 689 -6.65 1.76 30.07
C ALA A 689 -7.23 1.70 31.49
N LEU A 690 -7.39 2.84 32.17
CA LEU A 690 -8.02 2.93 33.49
C LEU A 690 -9.52 2.57 33.43
N SER A 691 -10.24 2.98 32.38
CA SER A 691 -11.64 2.61 32.16
C SER A 691 -11.80 1.10 31.98
N ASP A 692 -10.91 0.46 31.23
CA ASP A 692 -10.96 -0.98 30.98
C ASP A 692 -10.55 -1.78 32.23
N MET A 693 -9.55 -1.32 32.99
CA MET A 693 -9.20 -1.90 34.29
C MET A 693 -10.36 -1.84 35.29
N ARG A 694 -11.20 -0.80 35.24
CA ARG A 694 -12.40 -0.67 36.07
C ARG A 694 -13.50 -1.68 35.76
N LYS A 695 -13.45 -2.34 34.60
CA LYS A 695 -14.42 -3.36 34.17
C LYS A 695 -13.94 -4.79 34.51
N VAL A 696 -12.73 -4.95 35.05
CA VAL A 696 -12.21 -6.25 35.43
C VAL A 696 -13.00 -6.75 36.63
N ALA A 697 -13.74 -7.84 36.44
CA ALA A 697 -14.42 -8.59 37.48
C ALA A 697 -13.59 -9.80 37.90
N TRP A 698 -13.65 -10.17 39.18
CA TRP A 698 -12.95 -11.33 39.74
C TRP A 698 -13.90 -12.15 40.63
N ASP A 699 -13.80 -13.49 40.63
CA ASP A 699 -14.59 -14.42 41.44
C ASP A 699 -14.35 -14.39 42.98
N GLN A 700 -13.39 -13.59 43.46
CA GLN A 700 -12.98 -13.48 44.87
C GLN A 700 -13.86 -12.49 45.65
N GLY A 701 -14.87 -11.91 44.98
CA GLY A 701 -15.87 -11.03 45.58
C GLY A 701 -15.50 -9.55 45.56
N PRO A 702 -16.44 -8.68 45.99
CA PRO A 702 -16.30 -7.24 45.83
C PRO A 702 -15.26 -6.67 46.79
N VAL A 703 -14.53 -5.67 46.32
CA VAL A 703 -13.46 -4.97 47.04
C VAL A 703 -13.95 -3.60 47.47
N ARG A 704 -13.81 -3.28 48.76
CA ARG A 704 -14.19 -1.96 49.28
C ARG A 704 -12.99 -1.03 49.30
N LEU A 705 -13.09 0.09 48.58
CA LEU A 705 -12.09 1.15 48.58
C LEU A 705 -12.74 2.51 48.27
N GLY A 706 -12.59 3.44 49.22
CA GLY A 706 -13.11 4.81 49.15
C GLY A 706 -14.57 4.94 49.57
N THR A 707 -15.08 6.17 49.49
CA THR A 707 -16.47 6.54 49.74
C THR A 707 -17.09 7.17 48.50
N LEU A 708 -18.40 7.06 48.36
CA LEU A 708 -19.21 7.73 47.36
C LEU A 708 -20.18 8.65 48.09
N ARG A 709 -20.14 9.94 47.77
CA ARG A 709 -21.09 10.92 48.29
C ARG A 709 -22.33 10.92 47.41
N ARG A 710 -23.47 10.57 47.97
CA ARG A 710 -24.78 10.62 47.30
C ARG A 710 -25.23 12.08 47.15
N ALA A 711 -26.20 12.31 46.25
CA ALA A 711 -26.74 13.65 45.98
C ALA A 711 -27.35 14.34 47.22
N ASP A 712 -27.75 13.56 48.22
CA ASP A 712 -28.24 14.02 49.53
C ASP A 712 -27.12 14.37 50.53
N GLY A 713 -25.86 14.26 50.13
CA GLY A 713 -24.70 14.54 50.96
C GLY A 713 -24.19 13.36 51.79
N THR A 714 -24.88 12.21 51.78
CA THR A 714 -24.51 11.01 52.54
C THR A 714 -23.30 10.31 51.93
N GLU A 715 -22.29 10.00 52.74
CA GLU A 715 -21.14 9.20 52.31
C GLU A 715 -21.39 7.71 52.56
N VAL A 716 -21.36 6.92 51.49
CA VAL A 716 -21.46 5.45 51.55
C VAL A 716 -20.16 4.80 51.10
N PRO A 717 -19.78 3.62 51.63
CA PRO A 717 -18.62 2.89 51.12
C PRO A 717 -18.74 2.55 49.64
N ARG A 718 -17.64 2.68 48.89
CA ARG A 718 -17.57 2.31 47.48
C ARG A 718 -17.02 0.90 47.32
N TRP A 719 -17.74 0.09 46.55
CA TRP A 719 -17.38 -1.29 46.20
C TRP A 719 -16.98 -1.37 44.72
N HIS A 720 -16.04 -2.26 44.42
CA HIS A 720 -15.48 -2.51 43.09
C HIS A 720 -15.48 -4.02 42.83
N ASP A 721 -15.57 -4.43 41.56
CA ASP A 721 -15.72 -5.84 41.18
C ASP A 721 -14.43 -6.66 41.26
N SER A 722 -13.28 -6.01 41.48
CA SER A 722 -11.99 -6.65 41.72
C SER A 722 -10.99 -5.67 42.36
N GLU A 723 -9.87 -6.21 42.84
CA GLU A 723 -8.76 -5.38 43.34
C GLU A 723 -8.16 -4.53 42.21
N VAL A 724 -8.12 -5.04 40.96
CA VAL A 724 -7.66 -4.28 39.79
C VAL A 724 -8.55 -3.06 39.52
N ALA A 725 -9.87 -3.24 39.61
CA ALA A 725 -10.83 -2.15 39.46
C ALA A 725 -10.71 -1.11 40.58
N ALA A 726 -10.54 -1.57 41.83
CA ALA A 726 -10.29 -0.70 42.98
C ALA A 726 -8.99 0.11 42.81
N ILE A 727 -7.91 -0.52 42.35
CA ILE A 727 -6.64 0.18 42.11
C ILE A 727 -6.72 1.16 40.93
N ALA A 728 -7.45 0.84 39.86
CA ALA A 728 -7.71 1.82 38.80
C ALA A 728 -8.43 3.06 39.34
N TYR A 729 -9.41 2.86 40.24
CA TYR A 729 -10.07 3.97 40.94
C TYR A 729 -9.11 4.78 41.83
N ALA A 730 -8.21 4.11 42.56
CA ALA A 730 -7.18 4.79 43.36
C ALA A 730 -6.25 5.65 42.49
N VAL A 731 -5.79 5.12 41.36
CA VAL A 731 -4.94 5.84 40.40
C VAL A 731 -5.67 7.05 39.83
N GLN A 732 -6.95 6.92 39.44
CA GLN A 732 -7.76 8.04 38.99
C GLN A 732 -7.85 9.16 40.04
N ASN A 733 -8.03 8.81 41.32
CA ASN A 733 -8.09 9.78 42.41
C ASN A 733 -6.74 10.42 42.74
N ILE A 734 -5.63 9.68 42.59
CA ILE A 734 -4.27 10.23 42.71
C ILE A 734 -4.06 11.29 41.62
N ILE A 735 -4.39 10.96 40.37
CA ILE A 735 -4.26 11.90 39.24
C ILE A 735 -5.17 13.11 39.44
N ALA A 736 -6.44 12.90 39.76
CA ALA A 736 -7.40 13.99 39.97
C ALA A 736 -6.97 14.95 41.08
N ARG A 737 -6.55 14.44 42.25
CA ARG A 737 -6.03 15.28 43.34
C ARG A 737 -4.75 16.03 42.98
N ARG A 738 -3.93 15.45 42.11
CA ARG A 738 -2.71 16.09 41.59
C ARG A 738 -3.06 17.20 40.58
N SER A 739 -4.11 17.02 39.79
CA SER A 739 -4.63 18.01 38.85
C SER A 739 -5.40 19.16 39.55
N ASP A 740 -6.11 18.89 40.65
CA ASP A 740 -6.92 19.86 41.41
C ASP A 740 -6.12 20.75 42.39
N ALA A 741 -4.78 20.65 42.42
CA ALA A 741 -3.94 21.59 43.17
C ALA A 741 -3.91 23.01 42.55
N SER A 742 -4.64 23.23 41.44
CA SER A 742 -5.06 24.54 40.96
C SER A 742 -6.51 24.50 40.45
N VAL A 743 -7.43 25.11 41.23
CA VAL A 743 -8.85 25.46 40.95
C VAL A 743 -9.89 24.32 41.18
N PRO A 744 -10.93 24.53 42.03
CA PRO A 744 -11.95 23.52 42.35
C PRO A 744 -13.13 23.49 41.37
N GLY A 745 -13.59 22.30 41.00
CA GLY A 745 -14.92 22.08 40.40
C GLY A 745 -15.04 20.84 39.52
N LEU A 746 -15.37 19.68 40.11
CA LEU A 746 -15.76 18.47 39.38
C LEU A 746 -17.15 18.65 38.74
N ALA A 747 -17.20 18.68 37.40
CA ALA A 747 -18.41 18.46 36.62
C ALA A 747 -18.62 16.94 36.39
N THR A 748 -19.83 16.50 36.69
CA THR A 748 -20.35 15.13 36.65
C THR A 748 -20.50 14.57 35.22
N PRO A 749 -20.17 13.30 34.94
CA PRO A 749 -20.66 12.58 33.76
C PRO A 749 -22.12 12.14 33.94
N GLU A 750 -22.90 12.18 32.86
CA GLU A 750 -24.31 11.78 32.76
C GLU A 750 -24.59 10.31 33.17
N PRO A 751 -25.81 10.01 33.64
CA PRO A 751 -26.18 8.69 34.14
C PRO A 751 -26.49 7.69 33.01
N ALA A 752 -26.06 6.45 33.20
CA ALA A 752 -26.54 5.30 32.44
C ALA A 752 -28.02 4.97 32.83
N PRO A 753 -28.82 4.41 31.91
CA PRO A 753 -30.23 4.12 32.18
C PRO A 753 -30.40 3.09 33.32
N SER A 754 -31.38 3.36 34.17
CA SER A 754 -31.74 2.52 35.31
C SER A 754 -32.38 1.21 34.86
N VAL A 755 -31.84 0.10 35.35
CA VAL A 755 -32.56 -1.17 35.36
C VAL A 755 -33.47 -1.13 36.59
N VAL A 756 -34.77 -1.07 36.36
CA VAL A 756 -35.78 -1.17 37.42
C VAL A 756 -35.72 -2.60 37.97
N ALA A 757 -35.38 -2.75 39.25
CA ALA A 757 -35.54 -4.00 39.98
C ALA A 757 -36.56 -3.79 41.11
N ALA A 758 -37.50 -4.72 41.17
CA ALA A 758 -38.77 -4.67 41.88
C ALA A 758 -38.68 -4.40 43.39
N ASP A 759 -39.72 -3.72 43.88
CA ASP A 759 -40.12 -3.69 45.28
C ASP A 759 -40.30 -5.13 45.78
N ALA A 760 -39.44 -5.56 46.71
CA ALA A 760 -39.60 -6.82 47.43
C ALA A 760 -39.71 -6.48 48.91
N GLY A 761 -40.93 -6.56 49.46
CA GLY A 761 -41.30 -6.16 50.82
C GLY A 761 -40.67 -6.99 51.94
N GLY A 762 -39.35 -6.92 52.08
CA GLY A 762 -38.59 -7.50 53.18
C GLY A 762 -38.50 -6.57 54.39
N ARG A 763 -38.02 -7.11 55.53
CA ARG A 763 -37.76 -6.30 56.72
C ARG A 763 -36.58 -5.36 56.48
N ARG A 764 -36.48 -4.28 57.26
CA ARG A 764 -35.38 -3.31 57.16
C ARG A 764 -34.07 -3.92 57.67
N CYS A 765 -33.04 -3.93 56.82
CA CYS A 765 -31.71 -4.40 57.19
C CYS A 765 -31.04 -3.41 58.17
N PRO A 766 -30.49 -3.88 59.30
CA PRO A 766 -29.85 -3.00 60.29
C PRO A 766 -28.52 -2.40 59.81
N GLU A 767 -27.88 -2.99 58.79
CA GLU A 767 -26.60 -2.51 58.27
C GLU A 767 -26.76 -1.51 57.11
N CYS A 768 -27.58 -1.83 56.10
CA CYS A 768 -27.72 -0.98 54.90
C CYS A 768 -29.03 -0.18 54.85
N GLY A 769 -29.96 -0.43 55.77
CA GLY A 769 -31.25 0.27 55.84
C GLY A 769 -32.27 -0.09 54.75
N ALA A 770 -31.95 -0.99 53.81
CA ALA A 770 -32.84 -1.42 52.75
C ALA A 770 -33.91 -2.42 53.26
N HIS A 771 -35.13 -2.36 52.71
CA HIS A 771 -36.23 -3.28 53.01
C HIS A 771 -36.10 -4.61 52.24
N ALA A 772 -34.90 -5.18 52.24
CA ALA A 772 -34.57 -6.39 51.47
C ALA A 772 -34.05 -7.53 52.37
N LEU A 773 -34.36 -7.49 53.68
CA LEU A 773 -33.99 -8.54 54.63
C LEU A 773 -35.04 -9.66 54.61
N VAL A 774 -34.60 -10.86 54.24
CA VAL A 774 -35.41 -12.09 54.12
C VAL A 774 -34.78 -13.21 54.94
N ARG A 775 -35.57 -14.21 55.35
CA ARG A 775 -35.05 -15.34 56.12
C ARG A 775 -34.72 -16.49 55.18
N ARG A 776 -33.46 -16.91 55.16
CA ARG A 776 -32.94 -17.96 54.28
C ARG A 776 -32.11 -18.93 55.10
N ASP A 777 -32.47 -20.21 55.03
CA ASP A 777 -31.77 -21.30 55.72
C ASP A 777 -31.63 -21.09 57.24
N GLY A 778 -32.68 -20.56 57.88
CA GLY A 778 -32.74 -20.30 59.33
C GLY A 778 -32.06 -19.00 59.78
N CYS A 779 -31.38 -18.28 58.88
CA CYS A 779 -30.71 -17.02 59.19
C CYS A 779 -31.37 -15.83 58.48
N ASP A 780 -31.30 -14.66 59.10
CA ASP A 780 -31.68 -13.42 58.43
C ASP A 780 -30.60 -13.04 57.40
N TRP A 781 -30.98 -12.81 56.15
CA TRP A 781 -30.08 -12.52 55.02
C TRP A 781 -30.61 -11.34 54.18
N CYS A 782 -29.75 -10.38 53.83
CA CYS A 782 -30.14 -9.22 53.01
C CYS A 782 -29.74 -9.40 51.55
N GLY A 783 -30.72 -9.40 50.63
CA GLY A 783 -30.47 -9.52 49.19
C GLY A 783 -29.78 -8.31 48.54
N GLN A 784 -29.70 -7.18 49.24
CA GLN A 784 -29.10 -5.95 48.72
C GLN A 784 -27.63 -5.80 49.10
N CYS A 785 -27.26 -6.11 50.35
CA CYS A 785 -25.91 -5.89 50.88
C CYS A 785 -25.21 -7.16 51.39
N GLY A 786 -25.90 -8.31 51.39
CA GLY A 786 -25.36 -9.58 51.86
C GLY A 786 -25.26 -9.73 53.37
N TYR A 787 -25.83 -8.81 54.16
CA TYR A 787 -25.85 -8.89 55.63
C TYR A 787 -26.42 -10.23 56.11
N LEU A 788 -25.73 -10.87 57.06
CA LEU A 788 -26.14 -12.10 57.74
C LEU A 788 -26.42 -11.77 59.22
N GLY A 789 -27.69 -11.88 59.59
CA GLY A 789 -28.19 -11.67 60.95
C GLY A 789 -28.28 -12.95 61.76
N SER A 790 -29.03 -12.90 62.87
CA SER A 790 -29.18 -14.03 63.78
C SER A 790 -29.76 -15.27 63.08
N CYS A 791 -29.12 -16.42 63.30
CA CYS A 791 -29.58 -17.73 62.89
C CYS A 791 -30.40 -18.36 64.03
N GLY A 792 -31.62 -18.81 63.72
CA GLY A 792 -32.53 -19.43 64.68
C GLY A 792 -33.58 -20.29 64.00
#